data_AF-A0A520P407-F1
#
_entry.id   AF-A0A520P407-F1
#
_cell.length_a   1.000
_cell.length_b   1.000
_cell.length_c   1.000
_cell.angle_alpha   90.00
_cell.angle_beta   90.00
_cell.angle_gamma   90.00
#
_symmetry.space_group_name_H-M   'P 1'
#
loop_
_entity.id
_entity.type
_entity.pdbx_description
1 polymer ?
#
loop_
_entity_poly.entity_id
_entity_poly.type
_entity_poly.pdbx_seq_one_letter_code
_entity_poly.pdbx_strand_id
1 'polypeptide(L)'
;MNNSTFTTQGGIKIEKAITPLDAEHALDKIYQYIDIKKGALFVSNYEVPDRYSRWDLGFVHPALELIARKQQFEINALNPNGTRLLKLIAPVLVNHPHLEALVFEDATDQAAIQISGTVKPRPDFFPEEERSRQPSVFSVIRQIFELFRSVDPYLGLYGAFGYDLVYQFENIEAKHERDPEQTDCHLFLPVELVVVDRQKEEAYKIEYHIDTPEGMTESWWNTGAEFPRVSTKADGKIKCDHVQGEFEQKVAKIQEGCRRGDFFEVVLSQSFSTAFAERPSTLFKRICTRNPSPYSFLINMGAEQLVGASPEMYVRVKEDRFETSPISGTVPVGNDPMETAERIKDLISSEKEESELTMCTDVDRNDMARICEPGSVHLIGRRLLERYSRLIHTVDHLEGILNKDRDAVDAILTHMWACTVTGSPKPAAMQTIENMENSPRGWYSGCIGFLWFNGYVSTGMTLRTVHLKNGQATVRAGATLLYDSDPATEERETHIKASAFLGATLGGKPPTSVDFDLPQTGEAKTVLFVDNQDSFVHTLASYVRQTGATVITLRSGFPYQMLDEISPDLLFISPGPGFPSEQKVPELVGEALKRDIPIFGVCLGHQGIAEHFGGKLLTLEHPVHGKSAEIMHGGDSFYAGLPNPFSAGRYHSLYVDSASLPECLEVTAKTDSGLIMGLRHKTLAVASVQFHPESILTLKDQSGLRMINKVMAELTAVSNNK
;
A
#
# COMPACT_ATOMS: atom_id res chain seq x y z
N MET A 1 -9.76 19.79 -32.97
CA MET A 1 -11.06 19.70 -32.27
C MET A 1 -11.90 18.66 -32.96
N ASN A 2 -12.36 17.65 -32.23
CA ASN A 2 -13.37 16.71 -32.71
C ASN A 2 -14.68 17.05 -31.99
N ASN A 3 -15.68 17.53 -32.73
CA ASN A 3 -16.96 17.93 -32.16
C ASN A 3 -18.01 16.88 -32.50
N SER A 4 -18.83 16.55 -31.52
CA SER A 4 -19.94 15.60 -31.67
C SER A 4 -21.17 16.09 -30.93
N THR A 5 -22.34 15.57 -31.28
CA THR A 5 -23.60 15.92 -30.64
C THR A 5 -24.31 14.64 -30.25
N PHE A 6 -24.92 14.63 -29.07
CA PHE A 6 -25.80 13.56 -28.63
C PHE A 6 -27.01 14.14 -27.87
N THR A 7 -27.99 13.29 -27.61
CA THR A 7 -29.17 13.65 -26.82
C THR A 7 -29.26 12.70 -25.64
N THR A 8 -29.46 13.25 -24.43
CA THR A 8 -29.70 12.44 -23.24
C THR A 8 -31.05 11.73 -23.34
N GLN A 9 -31.26 10.69 -22.53
CA GLN A 9 -32.56 10.03 -22.43
C GLN A 9 -33.64 10.98 -21.88
N GLY A 10 -33.25 11.97 -21.08
CA GLY A 10 -34.09 13.08 -20.65
C GLY A 10 -34.40 14.13 -21.74
N GLY A 11 -33.94 13.94 -22.98
CA GLY A 11 -34.25 14.80 -24.12
C GLY A 11 -33.37 16.05 -24.25
N ILE A 12 -32.26 16.13 -23.52
CA ILE A 12 -31.35 17.29 -23.56
C ILE A 12 -30.34 17.11 -24.68
N LYS A 13 -30.24 18.07 -25.59
CA LYS A 13 -29.20 18.09 -26.63
C LYS A 13 -27.89 18.60 -26.04
N ILE A 14 -26.79 17.87 -26.27
CA ILE A 14 -25.45 18.23 -25.79
C ILE A 14 -24.48 18.20 -26.97
N GLU A 15 -23.73 19.29 -27.14
CA GLU A 15 -22.60 19.36 -28.06
C GLU A 15 -21.30 19.20 -27.26
N LYS A 16 -20.50 18.21 -27.64
CA LYS A 16 -19.23 17.86 -27.02
C LYS A 16 -18.08 18.28 -27.92
N ALA A 17 -17.19 19.11 -27.41
CA ALA A 17 -15.94 19.48 -28.08
C ALA A 17 -14.76 18.79 -27.39
N ILE A 18 -13.92 18.12 -28.17
CA ILE A 18 -12.68 17.49 -27.69
C ILE A 18 -11.47 18.22 -28.28
N THR A 19 -10.62 18.74 -27.41
CA THR A 19 -9.37 19.42 -27.78
C THR A 19 -8.18 18.62 -27.27
N PRO A 20 -7.33 18.04 -28.15
CA PRO A 20 -6.10 17.38 -27.75
C PRO A 20 -5.20 18.32 -26.96
N LEU A 21 -4.53 17.78 -25.95
CA LEU A 21 -3.54 18.46 -25.12
C LEU A 21 -2.22 17.71 -25.20
N ASP A 22 -1.13 18.42 -24.91
CA ASP A 22 0.14 17.77 -24.64
C ASP A 22 0.07 17.02 -23.29
N ALA A 23 0.43 15.73 -23.28
CA ALA A 23 0.23 14.86 -22.12
C ALA A 23 1.12 15.23 -20.92
N GLU A 24 2.28 15.85 -21.16
CA GLU A 24 3.17 16.31 -20.09
C GLU A 24 2.57 17.52 -19.35
N HIS A 25 1.96 18.44 -20.09
CA HIS A 25 1.42 19.70 -19.57
C HIS A 25 -0.11 19.72 -19.35
N ALA A 26 -0.80 18.62 -19.62
CA ALA A 26 -2.27 18.57 -19.61
C ALA A 26 -2.91 19.03 -18.29
N LEU A 27 -2.27 18.74 -17.16
CA LEU A 27 -2.78 19.05 -15.81
C LEU A 27 -2.31 20.39 -15.25
N ASP A 28 -1.46 21.15 -15.96
CA ASP A 28 -0.85 22.38 -15.43
C ASP A 28 -1.91 23.42 -15.05
N LYS A 29 -2.94 23.59 -15.89
CA LYS A 29 -4.08 24.48 -15.59
C LYS A 29 -4.83 24.02 -14.34
N ILE A 30 -5.03 22.72 -14.15
CA ILE A 30 -5.69 22.20 -12.94
C ILE A 30 -4.84 22.54 -11.71
N TYR A 31 -3.54 22.24 -11.73
CA TYR A 31 -2.63 22.54 -10.61
C TYR A 31 -2.50 24.03 -10.31
N GLN A 32 -2.65 24.90 -11.30
CA GLN A 32 -2.62 26.34 -11.10
C GLN A 32 -3.81 26.85 -10.27
N TYR A 33 -4.99 26.25 -10.43
CA TYR A 33 -6.24 26.78 -9.85
C TYR A 33 -6.82 25.94 -8.71
N ILE A 34 -6.56 24.63 -8.66
CA ILE A 34 -7.20 23.70 -7.72
C ILE A 34 -6.97 24.04 -6.24
N ASP A 35 -5.92 24.78 -5.90
CA ASP A 35 -5.66 25.20 -4.51
C ASP A 35 -6.57 26.33 -4.02
N ILE A 36 -7.18 27.11 -4.93
CA ILE A 36 -7.95 28.33 -4.61
C ILE A 36 -9.35 28.34 -5.23
N LYS A 37 -9.66 27.38 -6.11
CA LYS A 37 -10.96 27.21 -6.76
C LYS A 37 -11.53 25.83 -6.44
N LYS A 38 -12.85 25.73 -6.38
CA LYS A 38 -13.55 24.44 -6.33
C LYS A 38 -13.23 23.60 -7.57
N GLY A 39 -13.05 22.31 -7.36
CA GLY A 39 -12.66 21.36 -8.40
C GLY A 39 -12.20 20.04 -7.81
N ALA A 40 -11.84 19.11 -8.68
CA ALA A 40 -11.30 17.82 -8.28
C ALA A 40 -10.24 17.33 -9.27
N LEU A 41 -9.30 16.54 -8.76
CA LEU A 41 -8.31 15.80 -9.50
C LEU A 41 -8.27 14.38 -8.97
N PHE A 42 -8.54 13.41 -9.85
CA PHE A 42 -8.51 11.98 -9.60
C PHE A 42 -7.38 11.36 -10.42
N VAL A 43 -6.59 10.49 -9.80
CA VAL A 43 -5.40 9.87 -10.40
C VAL A 43 -5.39 8.40 -10.01
N SER A 44 -5.34 7.53 -11.02
CA SER A 44 -4.92 6.14 -10.86
C SER A 44 -3.48 6.03 -11.32
N ASN A 45 -2.55 5.98 -10.38
CA ASN A 45 -1.11 5.81 -10.64
C ASN A 45 -0.64 4.40 -10.28
N TYR A 46 -1.56 3.44 -10.27
CA TYR A 46 -1.33 2.03 -9.97
C TYR A 46 -1.94 1.17 -11.08
N GLU A 47 -1.29 0.05 -11.37
CA GLU A 47 -1.72 -0.85 -12.44
C GLU A 47 -1.72 -2.27 -11.91
N VAL A 48 -2.85 -2.95 -12.08
CA VAL A 48 -3.02 -4.37 -11.87
C VAL A 48 -3.73 -4.89 -13.10
N PRO A 49 -3.15 -5.86 -13.84
CA PRO A 49 -3.77 -6.41 -15.03
C PRO A 49 -5.25 -6.76 -14.80
N ASP A 50 -6.10 -6.38 -15.76
CA ASP A 50 -7.55 -6.60 -15.77
C ASP A 50 -8.35 -5.96 -14.62
N ARG A 51 -7.70 -5.28 -13.67
CA ARG A 51 -8.35 -4.65 -12.51
C ARG A 51 -8.16 -3.14 -12.44
N TYR A 52 -6.94 -2.61 -12.58
CA TYR A 52 -6.67 -1.18 -12.53
C TYR A 52 -5.80 -0.73 -13.71
N SER A 53 -6.22 0.33 -14.38
CA SER A 53 -5.44 1.02 -15.41
C SER A 53 -4.98 2.39 -14.91
N ARG A 54 -3.96 2.95 -15.55
CA ARG A 54 -3.43 4.28 -15.21
C ARG A 54 -4.13 5.37 -16.01
N TRP A 55 -4.62 6.39 -15.32
CA TRP A 55 -5.30 7.53 -15.91
C TRP A 55 -5.35 8.70 -14.93
N ASP A 56 -5.48 9.92 -15.47
CA ASP A 56 -5.78 11.10 -14.66
C ASP A 56 -7.03 11.80 -15.20
N LEU A 57 -7.82 12.35 -14.29
CA LEU A 57 -9.04 13.06 -14.58
C LEU A 57 -9.15 14.28 -13.68
N GLY A 58 -9.33 15.48 -14.24
CA GLY A 58 -9.40 16.68 -13.42
C GLY A 58 -10.24 17.80 -14.02
N PHE A 59 -10.80 18.63 -13.14
CA PHE A 59 -11.54 19.83 -13.51
C PHE A 59 -11.41 20.91 -12.43
N VAL A 60 -11.62 22.15 -12.84
CA VAL A 60 -11.78 23.33 -11.98
C VAL A 60 -12.95 24.14 -12.52
N HIS A 61 -13.56 24.97 -11.67
CA HIS A 61 -14.75 25.76 -12.02
C HIS A 61 -15.97 24.89 -12.44
N PRO A 62 -16.38 23.90 -11.62
CA PRO A 62 -17.59 23.15 -11.91
C PRO A 62 -18.79 24.08 -12.01
N ALA A 63 -19.79 23.71 -12.83
CA ALA A 63 -20.97 24.53 -13.05
C ALA A 63 -21.93 24.48 -11.84
N LEU A 64 -22.11 23.28 -11.29
CA LEU A 64 -22.92 23.04 -10.09
C LEU A 64 -22.14 22.32 -9.01
N GLU A 65 -22.61 22.48 -7.78
CA GLU A 65 -22.38 21.54 -6.69
C GLU A 65 -23.69 21.07 -6.07
N LEU A 66 -23.71 19.83 -5.60
CA LEU A 66 -24.73 19.26 -4.75
C LEU A 66 -24.10 18.97 -3.39
N ILE A 67 -24.68 19.54 -2.35
CA ILE A 67 -24.25 19.39 -0.96
C ILE A 67 -25.40 18.74 -0.18
N ALA A 68 -25.09 17.76 0.66
CA ALA A 68 -26.06 17.19 1.59
C ALA A 68 -25.55 17.22 3.02
N ARG A 69 -26.45 17.54 3.95
CA ARG A 69 -26.22 17.56 5.40
C ARG A 69 -27.43 16.94 6.08
N LYS A 70 -27.26 15.80 6.75
CA LYS A 70 -28.38 15.03 7.31
C LYS A 70 -29.45 14.80 6.23
N GLN A 71 -30.70 15.22 6.45
CA GLN A 71 -31.80 15.08 5.47
C GLN A 71 -31.94 16.29 4.53
N GLN A 72 -31.11 17.32 4.68
CA GLN A 72 -31.15 18.51 3.85
C GLN A 72 -30.18 18.39 2.68
N PHE A 73 -30.56 18.99 1.54
CA PHE A 73 -29.69 19.10 0.39
C PHE A 73 -29.80 20.48 -0.25
N GLU A 74 -28.73 20.87 -0.93
CA GLU A 74 -28.60 22.10 -1.70
C GLU A 74 -27.94 21.79 -3.05
N ILE A 75 -28.44 22.38 -4.12
CA ILE A 75 -27.83 22.38 -5.45
C ILE A 75 -27.55 23.84 -5.81
N ASN A 76 -26.27 24.20 -5.85
CA ASN A 76 -25.83 25.59 -5.98
C ASN A 76 -25.25 25.84 -7.37
N ALA A 77 -25.70 26.90 -8.03
CA ALA A 77 -25.04 27.43 -9.22
C ALA A 77 -23.72 28.11 -8.83
N LEU A 78 -22.60 27.62 -9.38
CA LEU A 78 -21.27 28.18 -9.12
C LEU A 78 -20.86 29.24 -10.15
N ASN A 79 -21.54 29.27 -11.29
CA ASN A 79 -21.33 30.22 -12.38
C ASN A 79 -22.60 30.29 -13.28
N PRO A 80 -22.65 31.15 -14.32
CA PRO A 80 -23.82 31.26 -15.19
C PRO A 80 -24.23 29.96 -15.90
N ASN A 81 -23.29 29.04 -16.17
CA ASN A 81 -23.64 27.71 -16.68
C ASN A 81 -24.46 26.93 -15.66
N GLY A 82 -24.06 26.98 -14.38
CA GLY A 82 -24.84 26.40 -13.28
C GLY A 82 -26.28 26.91 -13.23
N THR A 83 -26.46 28.22 -13.32
CA THR A 83 -27.78 28.87 -13.33
C THR A 83 -28.68 28.30 -14.43
N ARG A 84 -28.15 28.06 -15.64
CA ARG A 84 -28.88 27.43 -16.74
C ARG A 84 -29.23 25.97 -16.46
N LEU A 85 -28.29 25.22 -15.88
CA LEU A 85 -28.51 23.81 -15.55
C LEU A 85 -29.54 23.62 -14.44
N LEU A 86 -29.63 24.52 -13.46
CA LEU A 86 -30.66 24.46 -12.42
C LEU A 86 -32.07 24.60 -13.00
N LYS A 87 -32.25 25.37 -14.08
CA LYS A 87 -33.55 25.49 -14.76
C LYS A 87 -33.98 24.21 -15.47
N LEU A 88 -33.03 23.34 -15.83
CA LEU A 88 -33.31 21.99 -16.32
C LEU A 88 -33.61 21.00 -15.18
N ILE A 89 -32.93 21.14 -14.05
CA ILE A 89 -33.06 20.22 -12.90
C ILE A 89 -34.32 20.51 -12.08
N ALA A 90 -34.70 21.78 -11.90
CA ALA A 90 -35.82 22.17 -11.06
C ALA A 90 -37.12 21.40 -11.39
N PRO A 91 -37.57 21.28 -12.66
CA PRO A 91 -38.81 20.58 -12.99
C PRO A 91 -38.86 19.11 -12.60
N VAL A 92 -37.72 18.39 -12.61
CA VAL A 92 -37.69 16.95 -12.30
C VAL A 92 -37.72 16.65 -10.79
N LEU A 93 -37.45 17.66 -9.95
CA LEU A 93 -37.51 17.53 -8.49
C LEU A 93 -38.89 17.91 -7.92
N VAL A 94 -39.66 18.72 -8.65
CA VAL A 94 -41.00 19.13 -8.23
C VAL A 94 -41.90 17.91 -8.06
N ASN A 95 -42.62 17.86 -6.93
CA ASN A 95 -43.51 16.76 -6.55
C ASN A 95 -42.85 15.38 -6.42
N HIS A 96 -41.52 15.30 -6.31
CA HIS A 96 -40.85 14.02 -6.10
C HIS A 96 -41.32 13.38 -4.77
N PRO A 97 -41.75 12.11 -4.76
CA PRO A 97 -42.43 11.50 -3.61
C PRO A 97 -41.56 11.40 -2.36
N HIS A 98 -40.24 11.39 -2.51
CA HIS A 98 -39.28 11.33 -1.41
C HIS A 98 -38.89 12.70 -0.82
N LEU A 99 -39.40 13.80 -1.37
CA LEU A 99 -39.08 15.14 -0.87
C LEU A 99 -40.23 15.66 0.00
N GLU A 100 -39.88 16.20 1.16
CA GLU A 100 -40.81 16.85 2.09
C GLU A 100 -40.97 18.33 1.75
N ALA A 101 -39.85 19.01 1.47
CA ALA A 101 -39.81 20.42 1.14
C ALA A 101 -38.82 20.67 0.00
N LEU A 102 -39.14 21.65 -0.84
CA LEU A 102 -38.30 22.13 -1.92
C LEU A 102 -38.46 23.65 -2.02
N VAL A 103 -37.34 24.36 -2.06
CA VAL A 103 -37.26 25.82 -2.13
C VAL A 103 -36.41 26.17 -3.35
N PHE A 104 -36.91 27.14 -4.12
CA PHE A 104 -36.21 27.71 -5.26
C PHE A 104 -35.91 29.17 -4.91
N GLU A 105 -34.62 29.52 -4.83
CA GLU A 105 -34.21 30.90 -4.63
C GLU A 105 -33.79 31.50 -5.98
N ASP A 106 -34.57 32.47 -6.45
CA ASP A 106 -34.24 33.26 -7.63
C ASP A 106 -33.36 34.46 -7.26
N ALA A 107 -32.25 34.63 -7.99
CA ALA A 107 -31.32 35.72 -7.75
C ALA A 107 -31.92 37.08 -8.18
N THR A 108 -32.15 37.98 -7.23
CA THR A 108 -32.52 39.39 -7.53
C THR A 108 -31.32 40.26 -7.92
N ASP A 109 -30.09 39.82 -7.63
CA ASP A 109 -28.83 40.49 -8.03
C ASP A 109 -27.67 39.49 -8.01
N GLN A 110 -27.14 39.11 -9.18
CA GLN A 110 -25.86 38.40 -9.49
C GLN A 110 -25.30 37.26 -8.59
N ALA A 111 -25.97 36.83 -7.52
CA ALA A 111 -25.57 35.73 -6.64
C ALA A 111 -26.52 34.53 -6.83
N ALA A 112 -25.93 33.45 -7.35
CA ALA A 112 -26.41 32.07 -7.52
C ALA A 112 -27.91 31.77 -7.29
N ILE A 113 -28.57 31.30 -8.35
CA ILE A 113 -29.80 30.50 -8.20
C ILE A 113 -29.44 29.25 -7.38
N GLN A 114 -30.30 28.89 -6.43
CA GLN A 114 -30.14 27.72 -5.56
C GLN A 114 -31.43 26.90 -5.54
N ILE A 115 -31.29 25.58 -5.54
CA ILE A 115 -32.36 24.63 -5.18
C ILE A 115 -32.00 24.03 -3.83
N SER A 116 -32.83 24.20 -2.82
CA SER A 116 -32.65 23.54 -1.52
C SER A 116 -33.88 22.74 -1.14
N GLY A 117 -33.70 21.72 -0.31
CA GLY A 117 -34.82 20.89 0.09
C GLY A 117 -34.51 19.94 1.23
N THR A 118 -35.57 19.29 1.70
CA THR A 118 -35.52 18.27 2.75
C THR A 118 -36.08 16.97 2.20
N VAL A 119 -35.32 15.90 2.34
CA VAL A 119 -35.75 14.54 2.05
C VAL A 119 -36.62 14.04 3.21
N LYS A 120 -37.70 13.33 2.90
CA LYS A 120 -38.51 12.64 3.90
C LYS A 120 -37.67 11.67 4.73
N PRO A 121 -38.06 11.42 5.99
CA PRO A 121 -37.45 10.37 6.80
C PRO A 121 -37.68 8.99 6.17
N ARG A 122 -36.80 8.04 6.49
CA ARG A 122 -36.98 6.64 6.11
C ARG A 122 -38.31 6.09 6.67
N PRO A 123 -39.01 5.21 5.95
CA PRO A 123 -40.18 4.52 6.49
C PRO A 123 -39.79 3.58 7.63
N ASP A 124 -40.73 3.34 8.55
CA ASP A 124 -40.52 2.43 9.69
C ASP A 124 -40.32 0.97 9.23
N PHE A 125 -41.02 0.55 8.17
CA PHE A 125 -40.98 -0.80 7.62
C PHE A 125 -40.96 -0.78 6.09
N PHE A 126 -40.09 -1.60 5.51
CA PHE A 126 -39.94 -1.81 4.07
C PHE A 126 -39.25 -3.17 3.84
N PRO A 127 -39.40 -3.81 2.66
CA PRO A 127 -38.62 -5.00 2.30
C PRO A 127 -37.13 -4.66 2.17
N GLU A 128 -36.22 -5.46 2.74
CA GLU A 128 -34.78 -5.16 2.72
C GLU A 128 -34.19 -5.08 1.30
N GLU A 129 -34.80 -5.75 0.31
CA GLU A 129 -34.45 -5.65 -1.11
C GLU A 129 -34.69 -4.25 -1.69
N GLU A 130 -35.54 -3.45 -1.06
CA GLU A 130 -35.88 -2.06 -1.39
C GLU A 130 -35.12 -1.04 -0.54
N ARG A 131 -34.15 -1.49 0.27
CA ARG A 131 -33.35 -0.62 1.15
C ARG A 131 -32.69 0.54 0.41
N SER A 132 -32.11 0.30 -0.77
CA SER A 132 -31.47 1.35 -1.58
C SER A 132 -32.48 2.32 -2.21
N ARG A 133 -33.77 1.99 -2.24
CA ARG A 133 -34.84 2.80 -2.86
C ARG A 133 -35.56 3.70 -1.86
N GLN A 134 -35.17 3.71 -0.59
CA GLN A 134 -35.75 4.57 0.42
C GLN A 134 -35.51 6.08 0.15
N PRO A 135 -36.37 6.96 0.72
CA PRO A 135 -36.12 8.40 0.74
C PRO A 135 -34.73 8.73 1.27
N SER A 136 -33.93 9.40 0.45
CA SER A 136 -32.57 9.84 0.77
C SER A 136 -32.12 10.89 -0.23
N VAL A 137 -30.97 11.53 0.02
CA VAL A 137 -30.33 12.45 -0.95
C VAL A 137 -30.08 11.76 -2.29
N PHE A 138 -29.89 10.44 -2.30
CA PHE A 138 -29.71 9.68 -3.53
C PHE A 138 -30.94 9.65 -4.43
N SER A 139 -32.13 9.98 -3.89
CA SER A 139 -33.32 10.22 -4.71
C SER A 139 -33.15 11.45 -5.61
N VAL A 140 -32.53 12.52 -5.09
CA VAL A 140 -32.19 13.73 -5.86
C VAL A 140 -31.10 13.42 -6.88
N ILE A 141 -30.06 12.70 -6.45
CA ILE A 141 -28.96 12.28 -7.34
C ILE A 141 -29.49 11.45 -8.51
N ARG A 142 -30.42 10.52 -8.27
CA ARG A 142 -31.05 9.72 -9.34
C ARG A 142 -31.85 10.57 -10.32
N GLN A 143 -32.59 11.59 -9.89
CA GLN A 143 -33.30 12.48 -10.82
C GLN A 143 -32.34 13.24 -11.74
N ILE A 144 -31.21 13.73 -11.20
CA ILE A 144 -30.16 14.35 -12.01
C ILE A 144 -29.55 13.32 -12.96
N PHE A 145 -29.27 12.12 -12.47
CA PHE A 145 -28.70 11.04 -13.26
C PHE A 145 -29.58 10.68 -14.46
N GLU A 146 -30.88 10.44 -14.26
CA GLU A 146 -31.81 10.08 -15.32
C GLU A 146 -32.01 11.22 -16.33
N LEU A 147 -32.06 12.47 -15.87
CA LEU A 147 -32.16 13.65 -16.74
C LEU A 147 -30.98 13.73 -17.73
N PHE A 148 -29.77 13.45 -17.26
CA PHE A 148 -28.55 13.53 -18.07
C PHE A 148 -28.08 12.19 -18.65
N ARG A 149 -28.85 11.10 -18.45
CA ARG A 149 -28.47 9.74 -18.86
C ARG A 149 -28.10 9.69 -20.33
N SER A 150 -26.89 9.22 -20.65
CA SER A 150 -26.34 9.28 -22.01
C SER A 150 -25.25 8.24 -22.26
N VAL A 151 -24.77 8.11 -23.50
CA VAL A 151 -23.66 7.20 -23.84
C VAL A 151 -22.27 7.83 -23.60
N ASP A 152 -22.21 9.07 -23.14
CA ASP A 152 -20.95 9.78 -22.97
C ASP A 152 -20.10 9.17 -21.83
N PRO A 153 -18.79 8.95 -22.04
CA PRO A 153 -17.95 8.26 -21.08
C PRO A 153 -17.39 9.14 -19.95
N TYR A 154 -17.72 10.43 -19.85
CA TYR A 154 -17.18 11.29 -18.79
C TYR A 154 -18.18 12.33 -18.24
N LEU A 155 -19.33 12.56 -18.86
CA LEU A 155 -20.33 13.45 -18.29
C LEU A 155 -20.96 12.80 -17.04
N GLY A 156 -20.89 13.47 -15.89
CA GLY A 156 -21.34 12.90 -14.63
C GLY A 156 -21.12 13.76 -13.41
N LEU A 157 -21.38 13.16 -12.24
CA LEU A 157 -21.17 13.73 -10.93
C LEU A 157 -19.85 13.24 -10.34
N TYR A 158 -19.11 14.15 -9.72
CA TYR A 158 -17.76 13.92 -9.20
C TYR A 158 -17.64 14.42 -7.77
N GLY A 159 -17.15 13.61 -6.84
CA GLY A 159 -17.03 14.10 -5.47
C GLY A 159 -16.84 13.03 -4.43
N ALA A 160 -17.32 13.32 -3.23
CA ALA A 160 -17.16 12.48 -2.05
C ALA A 160 -18.49 12.29 -1.31
N PHE A 161 -18.61 11.13 -0.68
CA PHE A 161 -19.67 10.70 0.21
C PHE A 161 -19.05 10.40 1.57
N GLY A 162 -19.49 11.07 2.62
CA GLY A 162 -19.03 10.92 3.99
C GLY A 162 -19.78 9.80 4.72
N TYR A 163 -19.15 9.28 5.78
CA TYR A 163 -19.67 8.17 6.58
C TYR A 163 -21.06 8.45 7.15
N ASP A 164 -21.29 9.68 7.59
CA ASP A 164 -22.52 10.10 8.27
C ASP A 164 -23.76 10.08 7.34
N LEU A 165 -23.62 9.86 6.03
CA LEU A 165 -24.77 9.55 5.17
C LEU A 165 -25.53 8.31 5.62
N VAL A 166 -24.87 7.38 6.31
CA VAL A 166 -25.48 6.14 6.78
C VAL A 166 -26.66 6.39 7.72
N TYR A 167 -26.72 7.53 8.42
CA TYR A 167 -27.84 7.90 9.27
C TYR A 167 -29.15 8.15 8.51
N GLN A 168 -29.11 8.32 7.18
CA GLN A 168 -30.33 8.33 6.36
C GLN A 168 -30.90 6.92 6.14
N PHE A 169 -30.09 5.87 6.32
CA PHE A 169 -30.41 4.48 5.93
C PHE A 169 -30.44 3.49 7.10
N GLU A 170 -29.65 3.74 8.15
CA GLU A 170 -29.59 2.90 9.34
C GLU A 170 -30.17 3.59 10.56
N ASN A 171 -30.75 2.78 11.45
CA ASN A 171 -31.24 3.23 12.74
C ASN A 171 -30.12 3.28 13.78
N ILE A 172 -29.20 4.24 13.65
CA ILE A 172 -28.10 4.45 14.60
C ILE A 172 -28.43 5.65 15.48
N GLU A 173 -28.33 5.47 16.80
CA GLU A 173 -28.45 6.55 17.77
C GLU A 173 -27.17 7.40 17.74
N ALA A 174 -27.29 8.64 17.27
CA ALA A 174 -26.21 9.62 17.24
C ALA A 174 -25.90 10.13 18.65
N LYS A 175 -24.69 9.85 19.15
CA LYS A 175 -24.20 10.24 20.48
C LYS A 175 -23.26 11.44 20.41
N HIS A 176 -22.51 11.58 19.31
CA HIS A 176 -21.59 12.68 19.12
C HIS A 176 -22.28 13.95 18.61
N GLU A 177 -21.87 15.09 19.17
CA GLU A 177 -22.21 16.40 18.63
C GLU A 177 -21.50 16.59 17.29
N ARG A 178 -22.27 16.90 16.25
CA ARG A 178 -21.80 17.14 14.89
C ARG A 178 -21.87 18.63 14.58
N ASP A 179 -20.85 19.14 13.89
CA ASP A 179 -20.86 20.48 13.33
C ASP A 179 -22.07 20.61 12.38
N PRO A 180 -23.00 21.57 12.58
CA PRO A 180 -24.13 21.78 11.68
C PRO A 180 -23.72 22.03 10.23
N GLU A 181 -22.53 22.57 10.01
CA GLU A 181 -21.96 22.84 8.68
C GLU A 181 -21.23 21.62 8.10
N GLN A 182 -21.11 20.51 8.85
CA GLN A 182 -20.51 19.27 8.35
C GLN A 182 -21.26 18.79 7.10
N THR A 183 -20.50 18.57 6.05
CA THR A 183 -21.01 18.03 4.80
C THR A 183 -20.92 16.51 4.81
N ASP A 184 -22.02 15.84 4.47
CA ASP A 184 -22.08 14.38 4.37
C ASP A 184 -21.97 13.92 2.90
N CYS A 185 -22.28 14.79 1.93
CA CYS A 185 -22.09 14.52 0.51
C CYS A 185 -21.73 15.83 -0.21
N HIS A 186 -20.70 15.82 -1.05
CA HIS A 186 -20.35 16.95 -1.91
C HIS A 186 -20.01 16.43 -3.30
N LEU A 187 -20.88 16.70 -4.27
CA LEU A 187 -20.72 16.32 -5.67
C LEU A 187 -20.66 17.57 -6.55
N PHE A 188 -19.89 17.51 -7.62
CA PHE A 188 -19.76 18.54 -8.63
C PHE A 188 -20.26 18.04 -9.98
N LEU A 189 -20.88 18.94 -10.75
CA LEU A 189 -21.16 18.75 -12.17
C LEU A 189 -20.29 19.71 -12.99
N PRO A 190 -19.15 19.24 -13.55
CA PRO A 190 -18.34 20.04 -14.46
C PRO A 190 -18.90 19.99 -15.88
N VAL A 191 -18.73 21.10 -16.62
CA VAL A 191 -18.97 21.17 -18.08
C VAL A 191 -17.66 21.34 -18.87
N GLU A 192 -16.52 21.36 -18.18
CA GLU A 192 -15.17 21.28 -18.74
C GLU A 192 -14.33 20.35 -17.86
N LEU A 193 -13.59 19.43 -18.48
CA LEU A 193 -12.67 18.54 -17.78
C LEU A 193 -11.45 18.18 -18.65
N VAL A 194 -10.38 17.72 -18.01
CA VAL A 194 -9.18 17.20 -18.64
C VAL A 194 -9.09 15.71 -18.33
N VAL A 195 -8.85 14.91 -19.37
CA VAL A 195 -8.60 13.47 -19.30
C VAL A 195 -7.18 13.20 -19.79
N VAL A 196 -6.44 12.38 -19.06
CA VAL A 196 -5.12 11.87 -19.46
C VAL A 196 -5.16 10.35 -19.42
N ASP A 197 -5.11 9.72 -20.58
CA ASP A 197 -4.93 8.28 -20.71
C ASP A 197 -3.42 7.98 -20.65
N ARG A 198 -2.95 7.50 -19.50
CA ARG A 198 -1.52 7.23 -19.25
C ARG A 198 -1.05 5.93 -19.91
N GLN A 199 -1.95 5.14 -20.48
CA GLN A 199 -1.60 3.92 -21.20
C GLN A 199 -1.41 4.20 -22.70
N LYS A 200 -2.24 5.10 -23.26
CA LYS A 200 -2.12 5.55 -24.65
C LYS A 200 -1.22 6.76 -24.84
N GLU A 201 -0.79 7.39 -23.74
CA GLU A 201 -0.06 8.66 -23.76
C GLU A 201 -0.84 9.80 -24.45
N GLU A 202 -2.16 9.75 -24.31
CA GLU A 202 -3.08 10.73 -24.91
C GLU A 202 -3.67 11.63 -23.82
N ALA A 203 -3.74 12.93 -24.09
CA ALA A 203 -4.45 13.87 -23.22
C ALA A 203 -5.39 14.75 -24.03
N TYR A 204 -6.54 15.09 -23.44
CA TYR A 204 -7.52 15.95 -24.09
C TYR A 204 -8.40 16.67 -23.07
N LYS A 205 -8.81 17.87 -23.45
CA LYS A 205 -9.86 18.65 -22.79
C LYS A 205 -11.20 18.30 -23.42
N ILE A 206 -12.21 18.05 -22.61
CA ILE A 206 -13.60 17.93 -23.02
C ILE A 206 -14.38 19.15 -22.55
N GLU A 207 -15.17 19.72 -23.45
CA GLU A 207 -16.15 20.78 -23.16
C GLU A 207 -17.55 20.32 -23.56
N TYR A 208 -18.51 20.52 -22.66
CA TYR A 208 -19.92 20.21 -22.89
C TYR A 208 -20.74 21.49 -22.99
N HIS A 209 -21.37 21.67 -24.15
CA HIS A 209 -22.35 22.72 -24.41
C HIS A 209 -23.74 22.07 -24.34
N ILE A 210 -24.42 22.26 -23.21
CA ILE A 210 -25.69 21.63 -22.86
C ILE A 210 -26.81 22.61 -23.23
N ASP A 211 -27.75 22.18 -24.07
CA ASP A 211 -28.89 22.98 -24.48
C ASP A 211 -29.89 23.14 -23.32
N THR A 212 -30.27 24.38 -23.03
CA THR A 212 -31.17 24.73 -21.92
C THR A 212 -32.26 25.68 -22.40
N PRO A 213 -33.36 25.88 -21.65
CA PRO A 213 -34.42 26.82 -22.04
C PRO A 213 -33.94 28.26 -22.28
N GLU A 214 -32.75 28.64 -21.79
CA GLU A 214 -32.15 29.97 -21.93
C GLU A 214 -30.93 29.99 -22.86
N GLY A 215 -30.72 28.92 -23.63
CA GLY A 215 -29.58 28.73 -24.54
C GLY A 215 -28.52 27.77 -23.99
N MET A 216 -27.48 27.51 -24.79
CA MET A 216 -26.45 26.51 -24.47
C MET A 216 -25.50 26.95 -23.35
N THR A 217 -24.93 26.02 -22.59
CA THR A 217 -23.78 26.35 -21.73
C THR A 217 -22.56 26.75 -22.56
N GLU A 218 -21.73 27.65 -22.03
CA GLU A 218 -20.64 28.30 -22.76
C GLU A 218 -19.33 28.27 -21.99
N SER A 219 -18.23 27.94 -22.67
CA SER A 219 -16.92 27.73 -22.02
C SER A 219 -16.38 28.98 -21.32
N TRP A 220 -16.70 30.19 -21.81
CA TRP A 220 -16.23 31.44 -21.18
C TRP A 220 -16.90 31.74 -19.84
N TRP A 221 -17.99 31.04 -19.49
CA TRP A 221 -18.61 31.11 -18.16
C TRP A 221 -18.06 30.10 -17.16
N ASN A 222 -17.07 29.28 -17.54
CA ASN A 222 -16.37 28.36 -16.63
C ASN A 222 -15.40 29.13 -15.73
N THR A 223 -15.98 29.93 -14.84
CA THR A 223 -15.30 30.71 -13.80
C THR A 223 -15.78 30.23 -12.43
N GLY A 224 -15.13 30.70 -11.37
CA GLY A 224 -15.55 30.41 -10.00
C GLY A 224 -14.93 31.38 -9.02
N ALA A 225 -15.55 31.54 -7.85
CA ALA A 225 -15.00 32.36 -6.77
C ALA A 225 -13.66 31.80 -6.27
N GLU A 226 -12.77 32.70 -5.82
CA GLU A 226 -11.60 32.30 -5.05
C GLU A 226 -11.96 32.13 -3.58
N PHE A 227 -11.37 31.13 -2.94
CA PHE A 227 -11.51 30.92 -1.51
C PHE A 227 -10.19 31.32 -0.83
N PRO A 228 -10.26 32.06 0.29
CA PRO A 228 -9.07 32.49 0.99
C PRO A 228 -8.36 31.27 1.58
N ARG A 229 -7.07 31.13 1.26
CA ARG A 229 -6.24 30.10 1.88
C ARG A 229 -5.96 30.49 3.32
N VAL A 230 -6.31 29.61 4.25
CA VAL A 230 -5.99 29.80 5.67
C VAL A 230 -4.47 29.69 5.84
N SER A 231 -3.84 30.80 6.25
CA SER A 231 -2.41 30.83 6.54
C SER A 231 -2.17 30.45 7.99
N THR A 232 -1.62 29.26 8.24
CA THR A 232 -1.17 28.82 9.56
C THR A 232 0.33 28.57 9.55
N LYS A 233 0.96 28.58 10.73
CA LYS A 233 2.34 28.10 10.90
C LYS A 233 2.30 26.62 11.25
N ALA A 234 2.96 25.79 10.45
CA ALA A 234 3.20 24.41 10.83
C ALA A 234 4.15 24.39 12.04
N ASP A 235 3.72 23.79 13.15
CA ASP A 235 4.50 23.67 14.38
C ASP A 235 5.11 22.27 14.57
N GLY A 236 4.79 21.34 13.67
CA GLY A 236 5.26 19.95 13.71
C GLY A 236 4.61 19.10 14.80
N LYS A 237 3.63 19.62 15.53
CA LYS A 237 3.01 18.91 16.65
C LYS A 237 1.82 18.10 16.17
N ILE A 238 1.90 16.79 16.39
CA ILE A 238 0.80 15.86 16.16
C ILE A 238 -0.02 15.76 17.44
N LYS A 239 -1.33 15.96 17.32
CA LYS A 239 -2.32 15.70 18.38
C LYS A 239 -3.09 14.44 18.02
N CYS A 240 -3.31 13.56 18.99
CA CYS A 240 -4.24 12.44 18.87
C CYS A 240 -5.46 12.73 19.74
N ASP A 241 -6.65 12.31 19.29
CA ASP A 241 -7.88 12.37 20.08
C ASP A 241 -7.97 11.27 21.15
N HIS A 242 -7.02 10.33 21.18
CA HIS A 242 -6.85 9.32 22.22
C HIS A 242 -5.59 9.58 23.03
N VAL A 243 -5.65 9.29 24.34
CA VAL A 243 -4.43 9.19 25.16
C VAL A 243 -3.80 7.80 25.03
N GLN A 244 -2.50 7.68 25.29
CA GLN A 244 -1.77 6.42 25.18
C GLN A 244 -2.44 5.30 26.02
N GLY A 245 -2.67 4.14 25.41
CA GLY A 245 -3.32 2.99 26.05
C GLY A 245 -4.85 3.10 26.16
N GLU A 246 -5.46 4.22 25.76
CA GLU A 246 -6.91 4.34 25.69
C GLU A 246 -7.49 3.44 24.59
N PHE A 247 -6.81 3.35 23.44
CA PHE A 247 -7.25 2.49 22.34
C PHE A 247 -7.15 1.02 22.74
N GLU A 248 -6.05 0.61 23.41
CA GLU A 248 -5.90 -0.75 23.95
C GLU A 248 -7.06 -1.14 24.87
N GLN A 249 -7.50 -0.24 25.75
CA GLN A 249 -8.66 -0.47 26.62
C GLN A 249 -9.97 -0.62 25.85
N LYS A 250 -10.11 0.09 24.72
CA LYS A 250 -11.25 -0.08 23.82
C LYS A 250 -11.22 -1.43 23.12
N VAL A 251 -10.05 -1.91 22.69
CA VAL A 251 -9.89 -3.26 22.13
C VAL A 251 -10.38 -4.33 23.12
N ALA A 252 -9.97 -4.25 24.38
CA ALA A 252 -10.41 -5.20 25.40
C ALA A 252 -11.95 -5.21 25.60
N LYS A 253 -12.62 -4.07 25.45
CA LYS A 253 -14.08 -3.98 25.50
C LYS A 253 -14.75 -4.57 24.25
N ILE A 254 -14.14 -4.41 23.08
CA ILE A 254 -14.62 -5.05 21.85
C ILE A 254 -14.51 -6.58 21.98
N GLN A 255 -13.40 -7.10 22.49
CA GLN A 255 -13.23 -8.54 22.72
C GLN A 255 -14.32 -9.11 23.64
N GLU A 256 -14.71 -8.35 24.68
CA GLU A 256 -15.83 -8.72 25.55
C GLU A 256 -17.16 -8.78 24.80
N GLY A 257 -17.44 -7.81 23.92
CA GLY A 257 -18.61 -7.81 23.04
C GLY A 257 -18.62 -8.97 22.05
N CYS A 258 -17.47 -9.26 21.43
CA CYS A 258 -17.29 -10.44 20.56
C CYS A 258 -17.57 -11.73 21.32
N ARG A 259 -17.04 -11.87 22.55
CA ARG A 259 -17.23 -13.04 23.40
C ARG A 259 -18.70 -13.23 23.81
N ARG A 260 -19.44 -12.13 23.99
CA ARG A 260 -20.88 -12.17 24.28
C ARG A 260 -21.73 -12.47 23.04
N GLY A 261 -21.19 -12.27 21.85
CA GLY A 261 -21.88 -12.45 20.58
C GLY A 261 -22.66 -11.21 20.13
N ASP A 262 -22.26 -10.01 20.56
CA ASP A 262 -22.89 -8.76 20.13
C ASP A 262 -22.56 -8.41 18.67
N PHE A 263 -21.34 -8.77 18.26
CA PHE A 263 -20.77 -8.61 16.93
C PHE A 263 -19.61 -9.58 16.76
N PHE A 264 -19.20 -9.85 15.53
CA PHE A 264 -18.02 -10.67 15.20
C PHE A 264 -16.75 -9.82 15.19
N GLU A 265 -16.84 -8.63 14.60
CA GLU A 265 -15.75 -7.68 14.47
C GLU A 265 -16.27 -6.23 14.47
N VAL A 266 -15.43 -5.29 14.91
CA VAL A 266 -15.69 -3.85 14.86
C VAL A 266 -14.41 -3.12 14.48
N VAL A 267 -14.50 -2.16 13.57
CA VAL A 267 -13.35 -1.33 13.19
C VAL A 267 -13.43 -0.02 13.96
N LEU A 268 -12.55 0.17 14.94
CA LEU A 268 -12.41 1.44 15.65
C LEU A 268 -11.26 2.26 15.07
N SER A 269 -11.32 3.58 15.24
CA SER A 269 -10.33 4.49 14.68
C SER A 269 -9.92 5.63 15.61
N GLN A 270 -8.69 6.10 15.41
CA GLN A 270 -8.11 7.27 16.07
C GLN A 270 -7.93 8.41 15.06
N SER A 271 -8.10 9.64 15.53
CA SER A 271 -7.95 10.86 14.75
C SER A 271 -6.69 11.62 15.15
N PHE A 272 -5.85 11.90 14.16
CA PHE A 272 -4.58 12.60 14.32
C PHE A 272 -4.62 13.94 13.59
N SER A 273 -4.25 15.03 14.25
CA SER A 273 -4.24 16.36 13.63
C SER A 273 -2.91 17.10 13.82
N THR A 274 -2.57 17.93 12.84
CA THR A 274 -1.42 18.83 12.86
C THR A 274 -1.75 20.13 12.13
N ALA A 275 -1.09 21.23 12.49
CA ALA A 275 -1.17 22.46 11.69
C ALA A 275 -0.57 22.24 10.29
N PHE A 276 -1.24 22.76 9.26
CA PHE A 276 -0.85 22.59 7.86
C PHE A 276 -0.72 23.91 7.12
N ALA A 277 0.49 24.16 6.59
CA ALA A 277 0.87 25.45 5.99
C ALA A 277 1.22 25.37 4.49
N GLU A 278 1.17 24.19 3.87
CA GLU A 278 1.50 23.98 2.46
C GLU A 278 0.26 23.99 1.56
N ARG A 279 0.45 23.97 0.23
CA ARG A 279 -0.66 23.92 -0.71
C ARG A 279 -1.23 22.49 -0.77
N PRO A 280 -2.56 22.31 -0.83
CA PRO A 280 -3.16 20.98 -1.05
C PRO A 280 -2.56 20.24 -2.25
N SER A 281 -2.29 20.93 -3.36
CA SER A 281 -1.64 20.37 -4.55
C SER A 281 -0.22 19.86 -4.29
N THR A 282 0.57 20.55 -3.45
CA THR A 282 1.92 20.10 -3.06
C THR A 282 1.84 18.83 -2.22
N LEU A 283 0.89 18.76 -1.29
CA LEU A 283 0.64 17.56 -0.49
C LEU A 283 0.18 16.40 -1.38
N PHE A 284 -0.73 16.65 -2.32
CA PHE A 284 -1.23 15.65 -3.25
C PHE A 284 -0.11 15.03 -4.10
N LYS A 285 0.73 15.85 -4.74
CA LYS A 285 1.90 15.37 -5.50
C LYS A 285 2.81 14.49 -4.64
N ARG A 286 3.07 14.93 -3.40
CA ARG A 286 3.89 14.18 -2.43
C ARG A 286 3.27 12.84 -2.06
N ILE A 287 1.96 12.77 -1.84
CA ILE A 287 1.22 11.54 -1.56
C ILE A 287 1.29 10.60 -2.76
N CYS A 288 0.99 11.07 -3.98
CA CYS A 288 1.05 10.26 -5.20
C CYS A 288 2.43 9.65 -5.44
N THR A 289 3.52 10.40 -5.19
CA THR A 289 4.88 9.87 -5.30
C THR A 289 5.21 8.83 -4.23
N ARG A 290 4.71 9.01 -2.99
CA ARG A 290 5.07 8.13 -1.87
C ARG A 290 4.23 6.87 -1.83
N ASN A 291 2.94 6.97 -2.12
CA ASN A 291 1.94 5.92 -1.96
C ASN A 291 1.08 5.82 -3.24
N PRO A 292 1.64 5.33 -4.37
CA PRO A 292 0.85 5.08 -5.56
C PRO A 292 -0.33 4.16 -5.24
N SER A 293 -1.53 4.51 -5.71
CA SER A 293 -2.78 3.83 -5.38
C SER A 293 -3.78 3.95 -6.55
N PRO A 294 -4.71 2.98 -6.70
CA PRO A 294 -5.73 3.02 -7.74
C PRO A 294 -6.71 4.19 -7.60
N TYR A 295 -6.89 4.71 -6.39
CA TYR A 295 -7.80 5.84 -6.10
C TYR A 295 -7.06 6.96 -5.38
N SER A 296 -6.22 7.71 -6.10
CA SER A 296 -5.62 8.95 -5.59
C SER A 296 -6.49 10.16 -5.95
N PHE A 297 -6.66 11.10 -5.02
CA PHE A 297 -7.51 12.26 -5.23
C PHE A 297 -7.06 13.52 -4.49
N LEU A 298 -7.39 14.66 -5.08
CA LEU A 298 -7.45 15.99 -4.47
C LEU A 298 -8.80 16.59 -4.83
N ILE A 299 -9.68 16.78 -3.84
CA ILE A 299 -10.96 17.48 -4.02
C ILE A 299 -10.91 18.78 -3.22
N ASN A 300 -11.14 19.90 -3.90
CA ASN A 300 -11.31 21.18 -3.25
C ASN A 300 -12.80 21.57 -3.20
N MET A 301 -13.35 21.56 -1.99
CA MET A 301 -14.74 21.89 -1.69
C MET A 301 -14.92 23.36 -1.25
N GLY A 302 -13.87 24.18 -1.36
CA GLY A 302 -13.83 25.56 -0.93
C GLY A 302 -13.23 25.69 0.47
N ALA A 303 -14.06 25.65 1.51
CA ALA A 303 -13.61 25.80 2.90
C ALA A 303 -12.81 24.60 3.42
N GLU A 304 -12.97 23.44 2.79
CA GLU A 304 -12.28 22.20 3.13
C GLU A 304 -11.78 21.46 1.88
N GLN A 305 -10.79 20.60 2.06
CA GLN A 305 -10.21 19.78 1.01
C GLN A 305 -9.98 18.35 1.49
N LEU A 306 -10.07 17.39 0.58
CA LEU A 306 -9.68 16.00 0.80
C LEU A 306 -8.51 15.66 -0.11
N VAL A 307 -7.43 15.14 0.49
CA VAL A 307 -6.23 14.70 -0.23
C VAL A 307 -5.87 13.29 0.20
N GLY A 308 -5.91 12.33 -0.71
CA GLY A 308 -5.75 10.93 -0.35
C GLY A 308 -5.23 10.04 -1.47
N ALA A 309 -4.86 8.82 -1.06
CA ALA A 309 -4.47 7.73 -1.95
C ALA A 309 -4.98 6.42 -1.34
N SER A 310 -6.17 6.02 -1.78
CA SER A 310 -6.87 4.86 -1.24
C SER A 310 -6.51 3.58 -2.01
N PRO A 311 -6.12 2.50 -1.31
CA PRO A 311 -5.85 1.21 -1.93
C PRO A 311 -7.13 0.43 -2.25
N GLU A 312 -8.26 0.78 -1.64
CA GLU A 312 -9.45 -0.06 -1.59
C GLU A 312 -10.56 0.45 -2.51
N MET A 313 -10.97 -0.42 -3.44
CA MET A 313 -12.16 -0.22 -4.26
C MET A 313 -13.39 -0.37 -3.36
N TYR A 314 -14.22 0.67 -3.34
CA TYR A 314 -15.52 0.59 -2.68
C TYR A 314 -16.55 -0.08 -3.59
N VAL A 315 -16.84 0.57 -4.71
CA VAL A 315 -17.78 0.07 -5.72
C VAL A 315 -17.29 0.48 -7.09
N ARG A 316 -17.27 -0.48 -8.01
CA ARG A 316 -17.20 -0.22 -9.45
C ARG A 316 -18.40 -0.86 -10.14
N VAL A 317 -19.08 -0.08 -10.97
CA VAL A 317 -20.13 -0.60 -11.86
C VAL A 317 -19.77 -0.23 -13.29
N LYS A 318 -19.72 -1.22 -14.17
CA LYS A 318 -19.56 -1.03 -15.60
C LYS A 318 -20.65 -1.80 -16.32
N GLU A 319 -21.52 -1.06 -17.02
CA GLU A 319 -22.75 -1.61 -17.57
C GLU A 319 -23.62 -2.18 -16.44
N ASP A 320 -23.81 -3.50 -16.37
CA ASP A 320 -24.52 -4.21 -15.31
C ASP A 320 -23.58 -4.92 -14.31
N ARG A 321 -22.27 -4.90 -14.57
CA ARG A 321 -21.29 -5.61 -13.77
C ARG A 321 -20.90 -4.80 -12.54
N PHE A 322 -21.24 -5.31 -11.36
CA PHE A 322 -20.90 -4.75 -10.05
C PHE A 322 -19.70 -5.48 -9.46
N GLU A 323 -18.65 -4.72 -9.12
CA GLU A 323 -17.42 -5.20 -8.50
C GLU A 323 -17.16 -4.46 -7.18
N THR A 324 -16.63 -5.20 -6.20
CA THR A 324 -16.04 -4.67 -4.96
C THR A 324 -14.81 -5.51 -4.60
N SER A 325 -13.96 -5.00 -3.71
CA SER A 325 -12.75 -5.70 -3.34
C SER A 325 -12.30 -5.39 -1.92
N PRO A 326 -12.75 -6.20 -0.93
CA PRO A 326 -12.34 -6.02 0.44
C PRO A 326 -10.83 -6.29 0.59
N ILE A 327 -10.17 -5.47 1.39
CA ILE A 327 -8.76 -5.59 1.72
C ILE A 327 -8.63 -5.85 3.22
N SER A 328 -7.87 -6.87 3.58
CA SER A 328 -7.43 -7.14 4.94
C SER A 328 -6.08 -7.84 4.90
N GLY A 329 -5.28 -7.76 5.96
CA GLY A 329 -3.89 -8.21 5.93
C GLY A 329 -2.95 -7.22 5.24
N THR A 330 -1.93 -6.79 5.98
CA THR A 330 -0.92 -5.85 5.48
C THR A 330 0.46 -6.18 6.03
N VAL A 331 1.46 -6.30 5.17
CA VAL A 331 2.87 -6.35 5.58
C VAL A 331 3.72 -5.32 4.83
N PRO A 332 4.76 -4.75 5.47
CA PRO A 332 5.71 -3.89 4.78
C PRO A 332 6.59 -4.69 3.82
N VAL A 333 6.94 -4.08 2.67
CA VAL A 333 7.99 -4.59 1.78
C VAL A 333 9.31 -4.64 2.57
N GLY A 334 10.02 -5.76 2.48
CA GLY A 334 11.31 -5.98 3.15
C GLY A 334 12.40 -5.04 2.65
N ASN A 335 13.49 -4.91 3.41
CA ASN A 335 14.68 -4.18 2.98
C ASN A 335 15.36 -4.89 1.79
N ASP A 336 15.15 -6.19 1.67
CA ASP A 336 15.61 -7.02 0.57
C ASP A 336 14.52 -8.02 0.10
N PRO A 337 14.73 -8.72 -1.04
CA PRO A 337 13.77 -9.68 -1.56
C PRO A 337 13.51 -10.90 -0.65
N MET A 338 14.50 -11.34 0.14
CA MET A 338 14.35 -12.49 1.05
C MET A 338 13.46 -12.13 2.24
N GLU A 339 13.72 -10.98 2.86
CA GLU A 339 12.86 -10.46 3.93
C GLU A 339 11.43 -10.21 3.42
N THR A 340 11.29 -9.70 2.19
CA THR A 340 9.98 -9.54 1.56
C THR A 340 9.26 -10.87 1.40
N ALA A 341 9.95 -11.93 0.95
CA ALA A 341 9.37 -13.25 0.77
C ALA A 341 8.91 -13.88 2.09
N GLU A 342 9.70 -13.76 3.16
CA GLU A 342 9.30 -14.24 4.50
C GLU A 342 8.09 -13.46 5.03
N ARG A 343 8.06 -12.13 4.90
CA ARG A 343 6.88 -11.34 5.33
C ARG A 343 5.62 -11.68 4.53
N ILE A 344 5.74 -11.95 3.23
CA ILE A 344 4.61 -12.45 2.42
C ILE A 344 4.15 -13.80 2.94
N LYS A 345 5.08 -14.71 3.23
CA LYS A 345 4.77 -16.04 3.78
C LYS A 345 4.05 -15.94 5.12
N ASP A 346 4.49 -15.05 6.01
CA ASP A 346 3.82 -14.78 7.28
C ASP A 346 2.40 -14.25 7.05
N LEU A 347 2.21 -13.32 6.11
CA LEU A 347 0.88 -12.78 5.76
C LEU A 347 -0.07 -13.87 5.25
N ILE A 348 0.37 -14.71 4.31
CA ILE A 348 -0.48 -15.75 3.71
C ILE A 348 -0.69 -16.95 4.64
N SER A 349 0.13 -17.12 5.68
CA SER A 349 -0.04 -18.19 6.67
C SER A 349 -0.75 -17.74 7.95
N SER A 350 -1.04 -16.44 8.08
CA SER A 350 -1.78 -15.90 9.22
C SER A 350 -3.26 -16.30 9.18
N GLU A 351 -3.67 -17.13 10.14
CA GLU A 351 -5.07 -17.54 10.31
C GLU A 351 -5.98 -16.36 10.69
N LYS A 352 -5.46 -15.40 11.48
CA LYS A 352 -6.19 -14.17 11.87
C LYS A 352 -6.55 -13.35 10.63
N GLU A 353 -5.55 -12.99 9.82
CA GLU A 353 -5.75 -12.15 8.63
C GLU A 353 -6.62 -12.86 7.59
N GLU A 354 -6.52 -14.20 7.48
CA GLU A 354 -7.43 -14.99 6.67
C GLU A 354 -8.87 -14.94 7.17
N SER A 355 -9.09 -15.06 8.48
CA SER A 355 -10.42 -14.99 9.09
C SER A 355 -11.05 -13.60 8.90
N GLU A 356 -10.29 -12.53 9.11
CA GLU A 356 -10.73 -11.15 8.90
C GLU A 356 -11.19 -10.92 7.45
N LEU A 357 -10.35 -11.28 6.48
CA LEU A 357 -10.69 -11.12 5.06
C LEU A 357 -11.90 -11.97 4.66
N THR A 358 -12.04 -13.17 5.24
CA THR A 358 -13.19 -14.04 5.00
C THR A 358 -14.48 -13.39 5.47
N MET A 359 -14.48 -12.79 6.67
CA MET A 359 -15.65 -12.09 7.21
C MET A 359 -16.07 -10.92 6.31
N CYS A 360 -15.11 -10.09 5.91
CA CYS A 360 -15.36 -8.97 4.99
C CYS A 360 -15.95 -9.46 3.66
N THR A 361 -15.37 -10.51 3.10
CA THR A 361 -15.81 -11.10 1.82
C THR A 361 -17.23 -11.64 1.90
N ASP A 362 -17.62 -12.31 2.99
CA ASP A 362 -18.98 -12.83 3.14
C ASP A 362 -20.02 -11.72 3.34
N VAL A 363 -19.66 -10.63 4.04
CA VAL A 363 -20.53 -9.46 4.19
C VAL A 363 -20.72 -8.76 2.84
N ASP A 364 -19.65 -8.60 2.06
CA ASP A 364 -19.71 -8.00 0.73
C ASP A 364 -20.57 -8.86 -0.23
N ARG A 365 -20.41 -10.18 -0.19
CA ARG A 365 -21.27 -11.12 -0.94
C ARG A 365 -22.74 -10.97 -0.56
N ASN A 366 -23.04 -10.80 0.73
CA ASN A 366 -24.40 -10.57 1.22
C ASN A 366 -24.97 -9.24 0.68
N ASP A 367 -24.19 -8.17 0.71
CA ASP A 367 -24.64 -6.86 0.19
C ASP A 367 -24.93 -6.91 -1.31
N MET A 368 -24.08 -7.60 -2.08
CA MET A 368 -24.26 -7.80 -3.52
C MET A 368 -25.50 -8.67 -3.81
N ALA A 369 -25.70 -9.76 -3.05
CA ALA A 369 -26.81 -10.68 -3.25
C ALA A 369 -28.20 -10.01 -3.13
N ARG A 370 -28.29 -8.89 -2.39
CA ARG A 370 -29.52 -8.09 -2.28
C ARG A 370 -29.97 -7.48 -3.61
N ILE A 371 -29.05 -7.14 -4.51
CA ILE A 371 -29.33 -6.35 -5.72
C ILE A 371 -28.81 -6.98 -7.02
N CYS A 372 -28.12 -8.13 -6.93
CA CYS A 372 -27.61 -8.86 -8.08
C CYS A 372 -28.54 -10.02 -8.49
N GLU A 373 -28.41 -10.45 -9.75
CA GLU A 373 -29.11 -11.62 -10.27
C GLU A 373 -28.74 -12.87 -9.45
N PRO A 374 -29.72 -13.70 -9.03
CA PRO A 374 -29.44 -14.89 -8.24
C PRO A 374 -28.42 -15.81 -8.90
N GLY A 375 -27.34 -16.12 -8.16
CA GLY A 375 -26.26 -16.98 -8.64
C GLY A 375 -25.17 -16.27 -9.45
N SER A 376 -25.27 -14.95 -9.69
CA SER A 376 -24.24 -14.18 -10.41
C SER A 376 -23.08 -13.68 -9.54
N VAL A 377 -23.24 -13.67 -8.21
CA VAL A 377 -22.20 -13.18 -7.28
C VAL A 377 -21.11 -14.24 -7.14
N HIS A 378 -19.91 -13.92 -7.61
CA HIS A 378 -18.75 -14.80 -7.65
C HIS A 378 -17.52 -14.16 -7.02
N LEU A 379 -16.76 -14.97 -6.29
CA LEU A 379 -15.42 -14.63 -5.84
C LEU A 379 -14.43 -15.00 -6.95
N ILE A 380 -13.99 -14.00 -7.71
CA ILE A 380 -13.11 -14.19 -8.88
C ILE A 380 -11.63 -14.10 -8.53
N GLY A 381 -11.30 -13.55 -7.36
CA GLY A 381 -9.96 -13.57 -6.78
C GLY A 381 -10.02 -13.74 -5.27
N ARG A 382 -9.21 -14.64 -4.71
CA ARG A 382 -9.11 -14.86 -3.26
C ARG A 382 -7.68 -14.73 -2.78
N ARG A 383 -7.46 -13.94 -1.72
CA ARG A 383 -6.18 -13.66 -1.07
C ARG A 383 -5.09 -13.30 -2.06
N LEU A 384 -5.45 -12.53 -3.08
CA LEU A 384 -4.52 -12.04 -4.08
C LEU A 384 -3.52 -11.11 -3.38
N LEU A 385 -2.23 -11.30 -3.66
CA LEU A 385 -1.18 -10.44 -3.13
C LEU A 385 -1.04 -9.20 -4.01
N GLU A 386 -1.50 -8.07 -3.49
CA GLU A 386 -1.31 -6.78 -4.14
C GLU A 386 -0.13 -6.03 -3.53
N ARG A 387 0.93 -5.88 -4.33
CA ARG A 387 2.16 -5.20 -3.91
C ARG A 387 2.10 -3.73 -4.33
N TYR A 388 2.15 -2.86 -3.32
CA TYR A 388 2.31 -1.42 -3.45
C TYR A 388 3.79 -1.05 -3.19
N SER A 389 4.14 0.24 -3.28
CA SER A 389 5.53 0.71 -3.15
C SER A 389 6.20 0.33 -1.82
N ARG A 390 5.43 0.29 -0.73
CA ARG A 390 5.91 0.00 0.63
C ARG A 390 5.17 -1.12 1.35
N LEU A 391 4.00 -1.50 0.86
CA LEU A 391 3.08 -2.41 1.54
C LEU A 391 2.64 -3.51 0.59
N ILE A 392 2.28 -4.66 1.14
CA ILE A 392 1.68 -5.79 0.43
C ILE A 392 0.39 -6.11 1.17
N HIS A 393 -0.71 -6.20 0.41
CA HIS A 393 -2.04 -6.47 0.91
C HIS A 393 -2.56 -7.81 0.41
N THR A 394 -3.36 -8.50 1.22
CA THR A 394 -4.23 -9.57 0.73
C THR A 394 -5.58 -9.00 0.34
N VAL A 395 -6.06 -9.37 -0.84
CA VAL A 395 -7.27 -8.78 -1.44
C VAL A 395 -8.14 -9.87 -2.03
N ASP A 396 -9.43 -9.80 -1.74
CA ASP A 396 -10.46 -10.58 -2.42
C ASP A 396 -11.13 -9.70 -3.49
N HIS A 397 -11.60 -10.30 -4.58
CA HIS A 397 -12.27 -9.60 -5.68
C HIS A 397 -13.59 -10.29 -5.98
N LEU A 398 -14.67 -9.56 -5.74
CA LEU A 398 -16.03 -10.00 -5.96
C LEU A 398 -16.61 -9.35 -7.22
N GLU A 399 -17.38 -10.12 -7.97
CA GLU A 399 -18.12 -9.67 -9.14
C GLU A 399 -19.54 -10.22 -9.10
N GLY A 400 -20.51 -9.43 -9.55
CA GLY A 400 -21.91 -9.83 -9.71
C GLY A 400 -22.59 -9.05 -10.82
N ILE A 401 -23.74 -9.53 -11.29
CA ILE A 401 -24.55 -8.86 -12.32
C ILE A 401 -25.71 -8.19 -11.60
N LEU A 402 -25.87 -6.87 -11.74
CA LEU A 402 -27.00 -6.13 -11.18
C LEU A 402 -28.33 -6.62 -11.76
N ASN A 403 -29.37 -6.66 -10.93
CA ASN A 403 -30.73 -6.89 -11.41
C ASN A 403 -31.14 -5.80 -12.41
N LYS A 404 -31.98 -6.16 -13.38
CA LYS A 404 -32.41 -5.23 -14.46
C LYS A 404 -33.13 -3.97 -13.98
N ASP A 405 -33.69 -4.00 -12.78
CA ASP A 405 -34.38 -2.90 -12.11
C ASP A 405 -33.49 -2.19 -11.06
N ARG A 406 -32.18 -2.49 -11.06
CA ARG A 406 -31.18 -1.88 -10.19
C ARG A 406 -30.15 -1.11 -11.02
N ASP A 407 -29.54 -0.12 -10.39
CA ASP A 407 -28.59 0.80 -11.00
C ASP A 407 -27.31 0.95 -10.15
N ALA A 408 -26.34 1.69 -10.65
CA ALA A 408 -25.07 1.89 -9.96
C ALA A 408 -25.22 2.70 -8.65
N VAL A 409 -26.29 3.46 -8.48
CA VAL A 409 -26.61 4.14 -7.21
C VAL A 409 -27.07 3.12 -6.18
N ASP A 410 -27.81 2.09 -6.58
CA ASP A 410 -28.15 0.96 -5.70
C ASP A 410 -26.90 0.23 -5.21
N ALA A 411 -25.89 0.05 -6.07
CA ALA A 411 -24.62 -0.56 -5.69
C ALA A 411 -23.88 0.24 -4.60
N ILE A 412 -23.81 1.57 -4.74
CA ILE A 412 -23.23 2.45 -3.70
C ILE A 412 -23.99 2.33 -2.38
N LEU A 413 -25.33 2.28 -2.44
CA LEU A 413 -26.18 2.29 -1.24
C LEU A 413 -26.26 0.95 -0.52
N THR A 414 -26.37 -0.16 -1.24
CA THR A 414 -26.47 -1.49 -0.62
C THR A 414 -25.21 -1.83 0.16
N HIS A 415 -24.06 -1.36 -0.33
CA HIS A 415 -22.75 -1.64 0.22
C HIS A 415 -22.38 -0.69 1.39
N MET A 416 -23.21 0.33 1.65
CA MET A 416 -22.92 1.42 2.59
C MET A 416 -22.94 0.92 4.06
N TRP A 417 -21.86 1.01 4.84
CA TRP A 417 -20.45 1.09 4.41
C TRP A 417 -19.79 -0.27 4.50
N ALA A 418 -18.65 -0.45 3.84
CA ALA A 418 -17.97 -1.74 3.74
C ALA A 418 -17.59 -2.30 5.12
N CYS A 419 -17.53 -3.62 5.22
CA CYS A 419 -17.20 -4.31 6.47
C CYS A 419 -15.80 -3.93 6.98
N THR A 420 -14.85 -3.75 6.07
CA THR A 420 -13.43 -3.39 6.30
C THR A 420 -13.23 -2.08 7.08
N VAL A 421 -14.27 -1.25 7.21
CA VAL A 421 -14.23 0.00 7.98
C VAL A 421 -15.32 0.12 9.02
N THR A 422 -16.24 -0.83 9.10
CA THR A 422 -17.35 -0.82 10.07
C THR A 422 -17.25 -2.01 11.01
N GLY A 423 -17.42 -3.20 10.45
CA GLY A 423 -17.46 -4.48 11.12
C GLY A 423 -18.77 -5.23 10.83
N SER A 424 -19.00 -6.31 11.56
CA SER A 424 -20.11 -7.23 11.29
C SER A 424 -20.71 -7.78 12.59
N PRO A 425 -22.06 -7.87 12.73
CA PRO A 425 -23.08 -7.34 11.82
C PRO A 425 -23.08 -5.81 11.75
N LYS A 426 -23.20 -5.26 10.53
CA LYS A 426 -23.02 -3.83 10.22
C LYS A 426 -23.76 -2.86 11.16
N PRO A 427 -25.08 -2.98 11.43
CA PRO A 427 -25.77 -2.02 12.30
C PRO A 427 -25.23 -2.02 13.74
N ALA A 428 -24.92 -3.20 14.29
CA ALA A 428 -24.38 -3.34 15.64
C ALA A 428 -22.96 -2.78 15.74
N ALA A 429 -22.12 -3.05 14.73
CA ALA A 429 -20.77 -2.51 14.64
C ALA A 429 -20.79 -0.98 14.53
N MET A 430 -21.64 -0.40 13.66
CA MET A 430 -21.77 1.05 13.51
C MET A 430 -22.30 1.75 14.77
N GLN A 431 -23.26 1.13 15.49
CA GLN A 431 -23.71 1.65 16.77
C GLN A 431 -22.61 1.60 17.83
N THR A 432 -21.77 0.55 17.81
CA THR A 432 -20.63 0.40 18.71
C THR A 432 -19.54 1.45 18.40
N ILE A 433 -19.27 1.71 17.13
CA ILE A 433 -18.40 2.79 16.66
C ILE A 433 -18.85 4.14 17.24
N GLU A 434 -20.10 4.53 17.05
CA GLU A 434 -20.65 5.81 17.55
C GLU A 434 -20.62 5.88 19.09
N ASN A 435 -20.69 4.73 19.78
CA ASN A 435 -20.64 4.68 21.23
C ASN A 435 -19.23 4.81 21.81
N MET A 436 -18.22 4.31 21.10
CA MET A 436 -16.86 4.08 21.61
C MET A 436 -15.79 4.99 21.01
N GLU A 437 -15.97 5.53 19.81
CA GLU A 437 -15.05 6.52 19.24
C GLU A 437 -15.16 7.86 19.99
N ASN A 438 -14.14 8.72 19.86
CA ASN A 438 -14.11 10.01 20.58
C ASN A 438 -14.71 11.16 19.76
N SER A 439 -14.96 10.95 18.46
CA SER A 439 -15.41 11.98 17.52
C SER A 439 -16.14 11.39 16.30
N PRO A 440 -17.06 12.15 15.65
CA PRO A 440 -17.69 11.75 14.40
C PRO A 440 -16.67 11.45 13.30
N ARG A 441 -17.00 10.52 12.39
CA ARG A 441 -16.11 10.13 11.29
C ARG A 441 -16.06 11.13 10.15
N GLY A 442 -17.15 11.85 9.90
CA GLY A 442 -17.24 12.80 8.79
C GLY A 442 -16.90 12.09 7.48
N TRP A 443 -15.82 12.51 6.81
CA TRP A 443 -15.40 11.91 5.55
C TRP A 443 -14.74 10.53 5.68
N TYR A 444 -14.16 10.15 6.81
CA TYR A 444 -13.45 8.87 6.96
C TYR A 444 -14.41 7.69 6.88
N SER A 445 -14.05 6.60 6.18
CA SER A 445 -14.90 5.40 5.96
C SER A 445 -16.10 5.58 5.02
N GLY A 446 -16.20 6.74 4.36
CA GLY A 446 -17.09 6.94 3.22
C GLY A 446 -16.45 6.49 1.89
N CYS A 447 -16.82 7.14 0.77
CA CYS A 447 -16.23 6.87 -0.53
C CYS A 447 -16.05 8.13 -1.39
N ILE A 448 -15.22 8.01 -2.43
CA ILE A 448 -14.80 9.12 -3.28
C ILE A 448 -14.56 8.65 -4.70
N GLY A 449 -14.97 9.44 -5.68
CA GLY A 449 -14.87 9.09 -7.08
C GLY A 449 -15.93 9.76 -7.91
N PHE A 450 -16.56 8.98 -8.79
CA PHE A 450 -17.49 9.53 -9.77
C PHE A 450 -18.62 8.57 -10.17
N LEU A 451 -19.73 9.19 -10.58
CA LEU A 451 -20.96 8.59 -11.09
C LEU A 451 -21.25 9.22 -12.46
N TRP A 452 -20.91 8.52 -13.53
CA TRP A 452 -21.14 8.98 -14.90
C TRP A 452 -22.54 8.63 -15.37
N PHE A 453 -23.15 9.52 -16.14
CA PHE A 453 -24.53 9.37 -16.61
C PHE A 453 -24.72 8.26 -17.64
N ASN A 454 -23.66 7.55 -18.04
CA ASN A 454 -23.75 6.30 -18.80
C ASN A 454 -23.95 5.06 -17.91
N GLY A 455 -24.00 5.20 -16.59
CA GLY A 455 -24.11 4.09 -15.63
C GLY A 455 -22.79 3.65 -15.03
N TYR A 456 -21.65 4.18 -15.50
CA TYR A 456 -20.36 3.84 -14.92
C TYR A 456 -20.16 4.52 -13.56
N VAL A 457 -19.81 3.72 -12.56
CA VAL A 457 -19.37 4.19 -11.23
C VAL A 457 -17.98 3.64 -10.97
N SER A 458 -17.12 4.48 -10.41
CA SER A 458 -15.84 4.04 -9.88
C SER A 458 -15.51 4.87 -8.64
N THR A 459 -15.51 4.20 -7.50
CA THR A 459 -15.28 4.82 -6.20
C THR A 459 -14.26 4.01 -5.38
N GLY A 460 -13.36 4.73 -4.73
CA GLY A 460 -12.50 4.19 -3.69
C GLY A 460 -13.01 4.59 -2.31
N MET A 461 -12.66 3.83 -1.28
CA MET A 461 -12.99 4.21 0.09
C MET A 461 -12.16 5.42 0.53
N THR A 462 -12.70 6.29 1.39
CA THR A 462 -11.95 7.43 1.97
C THR A 462 -11.07 6.98 3.14
N LEU A 463 -10.21 6.02 2.85
CA LEU A 463 -9.09 5.58 3.67
C LEU A 463 -7.84 6.38 3.29
N ARG A 464 -6.83 6.40 4.16
CA ARG A 464 -5.51 6.96 3.81
C ARG A 464 -5.65 8.39 3.24
N THR A 465 -6.46 9.18 3.93
CA THR A 465 -6.93 10.49 3.50
C THR A 465 -6.55 11.55 4.52
N VAL A 466 -6.09 12.69 4.02
CA VAL A 466 -5.87 13.92 4.79
C VAL A 466 -7.05 14.84 4.53
N HIS A 467 -7.78 15.17 5.60
CA HIS A 467 -8.82 16.19 5.60
C HIS A 467 -8.21 17.53 6.00
N LEU A 468 -8.28 18.51 5.10
CA LEU A 468 -7.79 19.86 5.33
C LEU A 468 -8.98 20.78 5.61
N LYS A 469 -9.06 21.35 6.81
CA LYS A 469 -10.09 22.32 7.21
C LYS A 469 -9.50 23.31 8.21
N ASN A 470 -9.78 24.60 8.03
CA ASN A 470 -9.34 25.66 8.96
C ASN A 470 -7.83 25.66 9.26
N GLY A 471 -7.00 25.36 8.25
CA GLY A 471 -5.54 25.33 8.40
C GLY A 471 -4.97 24.16 9.22
N GLN A 472 -5.80 23.15 9.49
CA GLN A 472 -5.41 21.89 10.11
C GLN A 472 -5.50 20.76 9.09
N ALA A 473 -4.54 19.83 9.17
CA ALA A 473 -4.58 18.55 8.49
C ALA A 473 -4.95 17.46 9.49
N THR A 474 -6.01 16.72 9.20
CA THR A 474 -6.50 15.62 10.03
C THR A 474 -6.39 14.31 9.24
N VAL A 475 -5.81 13.29 9.86
CA VAL A 475 -5.70 11.93 9.32
C VAL A 475 -6.36 11.00 10.32
N ARG A 476 -7.31 10.21 9.85
CA ARG A 476 -7.97 9.20 10.66
C ARG A 476 -7.54 7.80 10.22
N ALA A 477 -7.24 6.93 11.18
CA ALA A 477 -6.77 5.57 10.93
C ALA A 477 -7.39 4.59 11.91
N GLY A 478 -7.86 3.45 11.39
CA GLY A 478 -8.47 2.40 12.17
C GLY A 478 -7.79 1.04 12.05
N ALA A 479 -8.23 0.14 12.92
CA ALA A 479 -7.83 -1.25 12.99
C ALA A 479 -9.08 -2.11 13.17
N THR A 480 -9.10 -3.27 12.50
CA THR A 480 -10.17 -4.25 12.63
C THR A 480 -9.95 -5.01 13.94
N LEU A 481 -10.96 -4.99 14.81
CA LEU A 481 -10.86 -5.58 16.13
C LEU A 481 -11.69 -6.85 16.19
N LEU A 482 -11.00 -7.97 16.32
CA LEU A 482 -11.54 -9.32 16.47
C LEU A 482 -11.39 -9.79 17.92
N TYR A 483 -11.97 -10.94 18.25
CA TYR A 483 -11.79 -11.55 19.56
C TYR A 483 -10.32 -11.86 19.88
N ASP A 484 -9.55 -12.28 18.88
CA ASP A 484 -8.13 -12.67 18.96
C ASP A 484 -7.14 -11.53 18.71
N SER A 485 -7.63 -10.29 18.53
CA SER A 485 -6.78 -9.11 18.40
C SER A 485 -5.88 -8.88 19.62
N ASP A 486 -4.63 -8.50 19.38
CA ASP A 486 -3.70 -8.07 20.43
C ASP A 486 -3.80 -6.55 20.64
N PRO A 487 -4.28 -6.05 21.79
CA PRO A 487 -4.57 -4.63 21.98
C PRO A 487 -3.42 -3.68 21.64
N ALA A 488 -2.19 -4.01 22.06
CA ALA A 488 -1.01 -3.19 21.84
C ALA A 488 -0.58 -3.18 20.36
N THR A 489 -0.79 -4.29 19.64
CA THR A 489 -0.52 -4.36 18.21
C THR A 489 -1.54 -3.55 17.41
N GLU A 490 -2.82 -3.61 17.75
CA GLU A 490 -3.86 -2.83 17.06
C GLU A 490 -3.67 -1.32 17.27
N GLU A 491 -3.34 -0.87 18.49
CA GLU A 491 -3.01 0.55 18.74
C GLU A 491 -1.82 0.99 17.86
N ARG A 492 -0.71 0.22 17.87
CA ARG A 492 0.46 0.51 17.04
C ARG A 492 0.14 0.55 15.55
N GLU A 493 -0.74 -0.32 15.07
CA GLU A 493 -1.16 -0.37 13.67
C GLU A 493 -1.83 0.94 13.24
N THR A 494 -2.74 1.49 14.05
CA THR A 494 -3.39 2.77 13.73
C THR A 494 -2.37 3.92 13.63
N HIS A 495 -1.37 3.96 14.52
CA HIS A 495 -0.28 4.94 14.45
C HIS A 495 0.57 4.78 13.19
N ILE A 496 0.91 3.54 12.81
CA ILE A 496 1.69 3.26 11.59
C ILE A 496 0.91 3.72 10.36
N LYS A 497 -0.38 3.36 10.25
CA LYS A 497 -1.26 3.76 9.14
C LYS A 497 -1.36 5.29 9.01
N ALA A 498 -1.48 6.01 10.14
CA ALA A 498 -1.54 7.47 10.15
C ALA A 498 -0.19 8.13 9.85
N SER A 499 0.92 7.56 10.32
CA SER A 499 2.26 8.16 10.25
C SER A 499 2.71 8.46 8.82
N ALA A 500 2.34 7.60 7.84
CA ALA A 500 2.70 7.79 6.45
C ALA A 500 2.12 9.08 5.86
N PHE A 501 0.87 9.40 6.21
CA PHE A 501 0.15 10.58 5.74
C PHE A 501 0.50 11.82 6.55
N LEU A 502 0.69 11.68 7.87
CA LEU A 502 1.20 12.76 8.72
C LEU A 502 2.62 13.18 8.30
N GLY A 503 3.50 12.23 8.00
CA GLY A 503 4.84 12.51 7.48
C GLY A 503 4.81 13.20 6.12
N ALA A 504 3.80 12.90 5.29
CA ALA A 504 3.55 13.66 4.07
C ALA A 504 3.06 15.07 4.37
N THR A 505 2.19 15.30 5.36
CA THR A 505 1.72 16.66 5.73
C THR A 505 2.82 17.54 6.32
N LEU A 506 3.77 16.93 7.04
CA LEU A 506 4.87 17.64 7.71
C LEU A 506 6.08 17.89 6.80
N GLY A 507 6.03 17.43 5.54
CA GLY A 507 7.15 17.59 4.59
C GLY A 507 8.37 16.74 4.89
N GLY A 508 8.27 15.75 5.79
CA GLY A 508 9.39 14.87 6.15
C GLY A 508 9.92 14.15 4.91
N LYS A 509 11.24 14.15 4.67
CA LYS A 509 11.85 13.43 3.53
C LYS A 509 11.60 11.91 3.68
N PRO A 510 11.47 11.16 2.56
CA PRO A 510 11.46 9.71 2.65
C PRO A 510 12.75 9.24 3.34
N PRO A 511 12.70 8.15 4.14
CA PRO A 511 13.91 7.54 4.65
C PRO A 511 14.81 7.18 3.46
N THR A 512 16.05 7.67 3.47
CA THR A 512 17.08 7.27 2.51
C THR A 512 17.42 5.80 2.74
N SER A 513 17.53 5.02 1.66
CA SER A 513 18.14 3.70 1.73
C SER A 513 19.50 3.84 2.40
N VAL A 514 19.72 3.09 3.48
CA VAL A 514 21.02 3.05 4.14
C VAL A 514 21.91 2.16 3.30
N ASP A 515 22.84 2.74 2.54
CA ASP A 515 23.89 1.95 1.92
C ASP A 515 24.65 1.22 3.02
N PHE A 516 24.88 -0.08 2.82
CA PHE A 516 25.57 -0.93 3.78
C PHE A 516 27.06 -0.53 3.80
N ASP A 517 27.46 0.27 4.79
CA ASP A 517 28.84 0.72 4.96
C ASP A 517 29.72 -0.43 5.48
N LEU A 518 30.42 -1.10 4.56
CA LEU A 518 31.33 -2.19 4.87
C LEU A 518 32.77 -1.67 5.04
N PRO A 519 33.42 -1.88 6.21
CA PRO A 519 34.81 -1.48 6.41
C PRO A 519 35.75 -2.09 5.37
N GLN A 520 36.73 -1.33 4.87
CA GLN A 520 37.68 -1.81 3.85
C GLN A 520 38.84 -2.62 4.46
N THR A 521 38.53 -3.72 5.14
CA THR A 521 39.50 -4.53 5.90
C THR A 521 40.54 -5.27 5.05
N GLY A 522 40.33 -5.33 3.74
CA GLY A 522 41.26 -5.91 2.77
C GLY A 522 42.02 -4.86 1.95
N GLU A 523 41.87 -3.56 2.23
CA GLU A 523 42.61 -2.52 1.51
C GLU A 523 44.13 -2.80 1.53
N ALA A 524 44.77 -2.66 0.37
CA ALA A 524 46.18 -2.98 0.14
C ALA A 524 46.60 -4.44 0.43
N LYS A 525 45.63 -5.37 0.54
CA LYS A 525 45.90 -6.82 0.66
C LYS A 525 45.69 -7.53 -0.67
N THR A 526 46.52 -8.54 -0.94
CA THR A 526 46.38 -9.42 -2.10
C THR A 526 45.92 -10.80 -1.64
N VAL A 527 44.79 -11.27 -2.17
CA VAL A 527 44.24 -12.60 -1.89
C VAL A 527 44.39 -13.49 -3.12
N LEU A 528 45.05 -14.63 -2.95
CA LEU A 528 45.02 -15.69 -3.96
C LEU A 528 43.81 -16.58 -3.71
N PHE A 529 42.85 -16.52 -4.63
CA PHE A 529 41.60 -17.27 -4.57
C PHE A 529 41.70 -18.51 -5.47
N VAL A 530 41.64 -19.70 -4.88
CA VAL A 530 41.77 -20.96 -5.63
C VAL A 530 40.40 -21.51 -5.97
N ASP A 531 40.08 -21.51 -7.27
CA ASP A 531 38.86 -22.08 -7.85
C ASP A 531 39.00 -23.60 -8.00
N ASN A 532 38.33 -24.35 -7.11
CA ASN A 532 38.21 -25.80 -7.17
C ASN A 532 37.03 -26.27 -8.04
N GLN A 533 36.70 -25.53 -9.09
CA GLN A 533 35.67 -25.82 -10.10
C GLN A 533 34.24 -25.81 -9.54
N ASP A 534 33.97 -24.90 -8.60
CA ASP A 534 32.64 -24.68 -8.06
C ASP A 534 31.90 -23.56 -8.82
N SER A 535 30.57 -23.64 -8.89
CA SER A 535 29.77 -22.66 -9.61
C SER A 535 29.61 -21.32 -8.88
N PHE A 536 30.00 -21.23 -7.60
CA PHE A 536 29.79 -20.07 -6.73
C PHE A 536 31.07 -19.25 -6.44
N VAL A 537 32.21 -19.65 -6.99
CA VAL A 537 33.54 -19.05 -6.74
C VAL A 537 33.56 -17.54 -6.93
N HIS A 538 32.95 -17.03 -7.99
CA HIS A 538 33.00 -15.60 -8.28
C HIS A 538 32.14 -14.74 -7.35
N THR A 539 31.07 -15.30 -6.76
CA THR A 539 30.26 -14.62 -5.73
C THR A 539 31.07 -14.47 -4.44
N LEU A 540 31.72 -15.56 -4.01
CA LEU A 540 32.56 -15.54 -2.81
C LEU A 540 33.81 -14.68 -3.00
N ALA A 541 34.46 -14.75 -4.17
CA ALA A 541 35.56 -13.86 -4.52
C ALA A 541 35.11 -12.39 -4.60
N SER A 542 33.87 -12.10 -5.00
CA SER A 542 33.30 -10.75 -4.93
C SER A 542 33.20 -10.25 -3.49
N TYR A 543 32.80 -11.09 -2.53
CA TYR A 543 32.75 -10.69 -1.11
C TYR A 543 34.14 -10.29 -0.60
N VAL A 544 35.18 -11.00 -1.00
CA VAL A 544 36.58 -10.63 -0.68
C VAL A 544 36.97 -9.31 -1.36
N ARG A 545 36.60 -9.09 -2.64
CA ARG A 545 36.86 -7.81 -3.33
C ARG A 545 36.14 -6.62 -2.66
N GLN A 546 34.93 -6.82 -2.14
CA GLN A 546 34.15 -5.79 -1.47
C GLN A 546 34.79 -5.30 -0.16
N THR A 547 35.72 -6.06 0.43
CA THR A 547 36.53 -5.59 1.57
C THR A 547 37.67 -4.67 1.13
N GLY A 548 37.84 -4.39 -0.15
CA GLY A 548 38.94 -3.58 -0.70
C GLY A 548 40.17 -4.37 -1.16
N ALA A 549 40.14 -5.70 -1.07
CA ALA A 549 41.28 -6.55 -1.44
C ALA A 549 41.46 -6.71 -2.95
N THR A 550 42.72 -6.80 -3.38
CA THR A 550 43.06 -7.25 -4.73
C THR A 550 42.97 -8.78 -4.78
N VAL A 551 42.03 -9.31 -5.56
CA VAL A 551 41.79 -10.77 -5.63
C VAL A 551 42.25 -11.34 -6.97
N ILE A 552 43.25 -12.21 -6.91
CA ILE A 552 43.75 -13.00 -8.05
C ILE A 552 43.14 -14.39 -7.97
N THR A 553 42.33 -14.76 -8.95
CA THR A 553 41.66 -16.07 -8.99
C THR A 553 42.41 -17.02 -9.92
N LEU A 554 42.88 -18.17 -9.41
CA LEU A 554 43.50 -19.23 -10.20
C LEU A 554 42.69 -20.52 -10.06
N ARG A 555 42.56 -21.27 -11.15
CA ARG A 555 41.98 -22.62 -11.10
C ARG A 555 42.95 -23.58 -10.40
N SER A 556 42.40 -24.49 -9.60
CA SER A 556 43.14 -25.59 -8.97
C SER A 556 44.03 -26.35 -9.97
N GLY A 557 45.17 -26.85 -9.48
CA GLY A 557 46.19 -27.52 -10.32
C GLY A 557 47.26 -26.58 -10.91
N PHE A 558 47.30 -25.31 -10.49
CA PHE A 558 48.37 -24.39 -10.86
C PHE A 558 49.73 -24.79 -10.23
N PRO A 559 50.88 -24.46 -10.85
CA PRO A 559 52.20 -24.72 -10.26
C PRO A 559 52.41 -23.93 -8.97
N TYR A 560 52.82 -24.61 -7.88
CA TYR A 560 52.94 -23.96 -6.55
C TYR A 560 53.98 -22.83 -6.47
N GLN A 561 54.89 -22.72 -7.44
CA GLN A 561 55.77 -21.54 -7.60
C GLN A 561 54.98 -20.23 -7.70
N MET A 562 53.74 -20.26 -8.19
CA MET A 562 52.89 -19.07 -8.24
C MET A 562 52.58 -18.50 -6.85
N LEU A 563 52.66 -19.28 -5.76
CA LEU A 563 52.54 -18.76 -4.40
C LEU A 563 53.70 -17.80 -4.07
N ASP A 564 54.89 -18.08 -4.59
CA ASP A 564 56.08 -17.24 -4.42
C ASP A 564 56.02 -16.00 -5.33
N GLU A 565 55.51 -16.16 -6.55
CA GLU A 565 55.39 -15.06 -7.52
C GLU A 565 54.30 -14.04 -7.13
N ILE A 566 53.18 -14.53 -6.59
CA ILE A 566 52.05 -13.69 -6.16
C ILE A 566 52.30 -13.14 -4.75
N SER A 567 52.92 -13.93 -3.87
CA SER A 567 53.15 -13.60 -2.46
C SER A 567 51.88 -13.07 -1.75
N PRO A 568 50.78 -13.84 -1.74
CA PRO A 568 49.48 -13.38 -1.23
C PRO A 568 49.49 -13.19 0.29
N ASP A 569 48.74 -12.20 0.78
CA ASP A 569 48.44 -12.00 2.21
C ASP A 569 47.49 -13.07 2.77
N LEU A 570 46.70 -13.71 1.90
CA LEU A 570 45.76 -14.78 2.26
C LEU A 570 45.59 -15.74 1.08
N LEU A 571 45.69 -17.03 1.35
CA LEU A 571 45.21 -18.08 0.45
C LEU A 571 43.75 -18.41 0.78
N PHE A 572 42.86 -18.15 -0.16
CA PHE A 572 41.44 -18.46 -0.04
C PHE A 572 41.10 -19.69 -0.88
N ILE A 573 40.68 -20.78 -0.23
CA ILE A 573 40.37 -22.05 -0.91
C ILE A 573 38.86 -22.18 -1.06
N SER A 574 38.38 -22.18 -2.30
CA SER A 574 36.96 -22.22 -2.61
C SER A 574 36.32 -23.59 -2.33
N PRO A 575 34.97 -23.65 -2.33
CA PRO A 575 34.24 -24.91 -2.51
C PRO A 575 34.63 -25.62 -3.81
N GLY A 576 34.22 -26.89 -3.94
CA GLY A 576 34.43 -27.71 -5.12
C GLY A 576 33.80 -29.10 -4.97
N PRO A 577 33.68 -29.87 -6.06
CA PRO A 577 33.11 -31.21 -6.03
C PRO A 577 34.14 -32.26 -5.56
N GLY A 578 33.65 -33.45 -5.19
CA GLY A 578 34.47 -34.61 -4.88
C GLY A 578 35.16 -34.55 -3.52
N PHE A 579 36.16 -35.40 -3.31
CA PHE A 579 36.97 -35.40 -2.09
C PHE A 579 38.09 -34.35 -2.18
N PRO A 580 38.46 -33.67 -1.09
CA PRO A 580 39.52 -32.66 -1.12
C PRO A 580 40.88 -33.22 -1.55
N SER A 581 41.18 -34.47 -1.18
CA SER A 581 42.38 -35.20 -1.60
C SER A 581 42.47 -35.41 -3.12
N GLU A 582 41.35 -35.63 -3.81
CA GLU A 582 41.29 -35.75 -5.28
C GLU A 582 41.59 -34.42 -5.97
N GLN A 583 41.21 -33.30 -5.32
CA GLN A 583 41.50 -31.94 -5.77
C GLN A 583 42.86 -31.41 -5.25
N LYS A 584 43.64 -32.26 -4.55
CA LYS A 584 44.93 -31.91 -3.93
C LYS A 584 44.87 -30.72 -2.97
N VAL A 585 43.72 -30.47 -2.34
CA VAL A 585 43.57 -29.38 -1.38
C VAL A 585 44.49 -29.57 -0.16
N PRO A 586 44.62 -30.76 0.45
CA PRO A 586 45.55 -30.95 1.57
C PRO A 586 47.01 -30.69 1.21
N GLU A 587 47.43 -30.99 -0.03
CA GLU A 587 48.78 -30.70 -0.52
C GLU A 587 49.00 -29.18 -0.64
N LEU A 588 48.03 -28.46 -1.22
CA LEU A 588 48.05 -27.01 -1.32
C LEU A 588 48.11 -26.32 0.05
N VAL A 589 47.35 -26.80 1.04
CA VAL A 589 47.42 -26.31 2.43
C VAL A 589 48.84 -26.44 2.97
N GLY A 590 49.49 -27.59 2.76
CA GLY A 590 50.88 -27.81 3.16
C GLY A 590 51.87 -26.86 2.49
N GLU A 591 51.70 -26.58 1.20
CA GLU A 591 52.57 -25.66 0.46
C GLU A 591 52.44 -24.20 0.90
N ALA A 592 51.23 -23.78 1.29
CA ALA A 592 50.99 -22.46 1.86
C ALA A 592 51.61 -22.32 3.26
N LEU A 593 51.48 -23.35 4.11
CA LEU A 593 52.06 -23.35 5.45
C LEU A 593 53.59 -23.31 5.43
N LYS A 594 54.26 -23.97 4.47
CA LYS A 594 55.72 -23.87 4.27
C LYS A 594 56.19 -22.43 3.99
N ARG A 595 55.29 -21.55 3.57
CA ARG A 595 55.54 -20.16 3.19
C ARG A 595 54.96 -19.16 4.19
N ASP A 596 54.45 -19.63 5.33
CA ASP A 596 53.76 -18.82 6.33
C ASP A 596 52.57 -18.02 5.78
N ILE A 597 51.91 -18.53 4.73
CA ILE A 597 50.74 -17.86 4.12
C ILE A 597 49.48 -18.21 4.93
N PRO A 598 48.72 -17.23 5.46
CA PRO A 598 47.43 -17.47 6.10
C PRO A 598 46.43 -18.16 5.17
N ILE A 599 45.53 -18.98 5.72
CA ILE A 599 44.60 -19.79 4.92
C ILE A 599 43.17 -19.65 5.43
N PHE A 600 42.23 -19.39 4.51
CA PHE A 600 40.80 -19.54 4.77
C PHE A 600 40.15 -20.51 3.77
N GLY A 601 39.45 -21.52 4.27
CA GLY A 601 38.78 -22.53 3.44
C GLY A 601 37.25 -22.52 3.58
N VAL A 602 36.54 -22.67 2.46
CA VAL A 602 35.08 -22.82 2.45
C VAL A 602 34.69 -24.16 1.83
N CYS A 603 33.78 -24.90 2.48
CA CYS A 603 33.28 -26.21 2.06
C CYS A 603 34.39 -27.22 1.74
N LEU A 604 34.73 -27.45 0.46
CA LEU A 604 35.87 -28.31 0.09
C LEU A 604 37.18 -27.83 0.72
N GLY A 605 37.40 -26.51 0.81
CA GLY A 605 38.55 -25.93 1.50
C GLY A 605 38.58 -26.26 2.99
N HIS A 606 37.42 -26.23 3.66
CA HIS A 606 37.28 -26.64 5.07
C HIS A 606 37.63 -28.11 5.28
N GLN A 607 37.08 -28.96 4.41
CA GLN A 607 37.32 -30.40 4.43
C GLN A 607 38.79 -30.73 4.18
N GLY A 608 39.43 -30.07 3.22
CA GLY A 608 40.85 -30.28 2.90
C GLY A 608 41.80 -29.76 3.98
N ILE A 609 41.44 -28.67 4.68
CA ILE A 609 42.18 -28.23 5.87
C ILE A 609 42.09 -29.28 6.97
N ALA A 610 40.90 -29.82 7.24
CA ALA A 610 40.74 -30.87 8.24
C ALA A 610 41.56 -32.13 7.89
N GLU A 611 41.51 -32.59 6.63
CA GLU A 611 42.32 -33.73 6.15
C GLU A 611 43.82 -33.48 6.28
N HIS A 612 44.31 -32.29 5.95
CA HIS A 612 45.74 -31.96 6.05
C HIS A 612 46.30 -32.16 7.46
N PHE A 613 45.54 -31.78 8.49
CA PHE A 613 45.93 -31.93 9.88
C PHE A 613 45.61 -33.32 10.48
N GLY A 614 45.07 -34.24 9.69
CA GLY A 614 44.81 -35.63 10.09
C GLY A 614 43.37 -35.93 10.52
N GLY A 615 42.44 -34.98 10.34
CA GLY A 615 41.00 -35.25 10.47
C GLY A 615 40.50 -36.18 9.37
N LYS A 616 39.45 -36.95 9.65
CA LYS A 616 38.77 -37.83 8.70
C LYS A 616 37.46 -37.21 8.23
N LEU A 617 37.12 -37.47 6.96
CA LEU A 617 35.83 -37.10 6.40
C LEU A 617 34.90 -38.32 6.35
N LEU A 618 33.65 -38.11 6.70
CA LEU A 618 32.56 -39.07 6.54
C LEU A 618 31.52 -38.50 5.59
N THR A 619 30.66 -39.37 5.07
CA THR A 619 29.54 -38.98 4.21
C THR A 619 28.26 -38.93 5.02
N LEU A 620 27.46 -37.89 4.84
CA LEU A 620 26.13 -37.79 5.42
C LEU A 620 25.22 -38.88 4.85
N GLU A 621 24.41 -39.50 5.71
CA GLU A 621 23.34 -40.42 5.26
C GLU A 621 22.36 -39.71 4.30
N HIS A 622 22.10 -38.43 4.57
CA HIS A 622 21.30 -37.56 3.72
C HIS A 622 22.12 -36.32 3.31
N PRO A 623 22.58 -36.24 2.05
CA PRO A 623 23.27 -35.07 1.53
C PRO A 623 22.45 -33.78 1.67
N VAL A 624 23.15 -32.66 1.86
CA VAL A 624 22.55 -31.35 2.08
C VAL A 624 22.98 -30.42 0.96
N HIS A 625 22.14 -30.28 -0.06
CA HIS A 625 22.39 -29.46 -1.24
C HIS A 625 21.34 -28.36 -1.35
N GLY A 626 21.73 -27.11 -1.13
CA GLY A 626 20.81 -25.96 -1.20
C GLY A 626 19.80 -25.91 -0.07
N LYS A 627 20.17 -26.37 1.13
CA LYS A 627 19.33 -26.28 2.33
C LYS A 627 19.99 -25.36 3.36
N SER A 628 19.17 -24.60 4.08
CA SER A 628 19.66 -23.84 5.22
C SER A 628 19.72 -24.71 6.49
N ALA A 629 20.61 -24.35 7.40
CA ALA A 629 20.59 -24.81 8.79
C ALA A 629 20.99 -23.67 9.72
N GLU A 630 20.53 -23.74 10.96
CA GLU A 630 20.97 -22.86 12.03
C GLU A 630 22.40 -23.23 12.47
N ILE A 631 23.30 -22.24 12.41
CA ILE A 631 24.70 -22.36 12.76
C ILE A 631 24.94 -21.68 14.11
N MET A 632 25.30 -22.49 15.11
CA MET A 632 25.72 -22.01 16.43
C MET A 632 27.22 -21.78 16.45
N HIS A 633 27.67 -20.67 17.01
CA HIS A 633 29.10 -20.29 17.07
C HIS A 633 29.51 -19.69 18.43
N GLY A 634 30.82 -19.50 18.64
CA GLY A 634 31.38 -18.92 19.87
C GLY A 634 31.10 -17.43 20.08
N GLY A 635 30.84 -16.69 18.99
CA GLY A 635 30.54 -15.24 19.04
C GLY A 635 31.79 -14.36 19.08
N ASP A 636 32.96 -14.98 19.01
CA ASP A 636 34.29 -14.38 18.91
C ASP A 636 34.79 -14.35 17.45
N SER A 637 35.97 -13.74 17.24
CA SER A 637 36.70 -13.82 15.96
C SER A 637 35.83 -13.35 14.77
N PHE A 638 35.89 -14.05 13.64
CA PHE A 638 35.12 -13.71 12.44
C PHE A 638 33.61 -13.95 12.55
N TYR A 639 33.12 -14.46 13.69
CA TYR A 639 31.68 -14.54 14.00
C TYR A 639 31.17 -13.38 14.86
N ALA A 640 32.04 -12.49 15.35
CA ALA A 640 31.64 -11.44 16.27
C ALA A 640 30.49 -10.58 15.71
N GLY A 641 29.44 -10.34 16.50
CA GLY A 641 28.30 -9.51 16.09
C GLY A 641 27.40 -10.11 14.99
N LEU A 642 27.59 -11.37 14.61
CA LEU A 642 26.59 -12.15 13.87
C LEU A 642 25.53 -12.70 14.85
N PRO A 643 24.28 -12.91 14.40
CA PRO A 643 23.27 -13.61 15.20
C PRO A 643 23.75 -15.02 15.59
N ASN A 644 23.38 -15.48 16.79
CA ASN A 644 23.73 -16.82 17.25
C ASN A 644 22.48 -17.53 17.83
N PRO A 645 21.92 -18.53 17.13
CA PRO A 645 22.38 -19.03 15.83
C PRO A 645 22.07 -18.05 14.67
N PHE A 646 22.70 -18.29 13.52
CA PHE A 646 22.28 -17.68 12.24
C PHE A 646 22.03 -18.74 11.17
N SER A 647 21.13 -18.44 10.23
CA SER A 647 20.83 -19.27 9.07
C SER A 647 21.96 -19.23 8.02
N ALA A 648 22.47 -20.39 7.62
CA ALA A 648 23.47 -20.50 6.55
C ALA A 648 23.18 -21.62 5.55
N GLY A 649 23.48 -21.36 4.27
CA GLY A 649 23.36 -22.33 3.18
C GLY A 649 24.41 -23.43 3.21
N ARG A 650 23.98 -24.67 2.97
CA ARG A 650 24.83 -25.86 2.91
C ARG A 650 24.73 -26.56 1.56
N TYR A 651 25.89 -26.91 1.00
CA TYR A 651 26.03 -27.66 -0.25
C TYR A 651 27.10 -28.74 -0.11
N HIS A 652 26.88 -29.70 0.79
CA HIS A 652 27.87 -30.74 1.07
C HIS A 652 27.26 -32.11 1.32
N SER A 653 28.02 -33.12 0.91
CA SER A 653 27.78 -34.53 1.22
C SER A 653 28.79 -35.05 2.26
N LEU A 654 29.97 -34.42 2.32
CA LEU A 654 31.06 -34.79 3.22
C LEU A 654 31.08 -33.87 4.43
N TYR A 655 31.43 -34.40 5.58
CA TYR A 655 31.62 -33.64 6.81
C TYR A 655 32.81 -34.17 7.61
N VAL A 656 33.38 -33.32 8.46
CA VAL A 656 34.51 -33.68 9.33
C VAL A 656 34.01 -34.51 10.50
N ASP A 657 34.60 -35.70 10.70
CA ASP A 657 34.30 -36.55 11.85
C ASP A 657 34.90 -35.97 13.13
N SER A 658 34.03 -35.58 14.07
CA SER A 658 34.43 -35.02 15.36
C SER A 658 35.32 -35.93 16.18
N ALA A 659 35.19 -37.26 16.06
CA ALA A 659 36.00 -38.21 16.82
C ALA A 659 37.45 -38.30 16.31
N SER A 660 37.68 -37.88 15.07
CA SER A 660 38.99 -37.89 14.41
C SER A 660 39.71 -36.54 14.46
N LEU A 661 39.09 -35.50 15.05
CA LEU A 661 39.61 -34.15 14.97
C LEU A 661 40.94 -34.02 15.75
N PRO A 662 42.04 -33.59 15.12
CA PRO A 662 43.34 -33.47 15.78
C PRO A 662 43.31 -32.36 16.83
N GLU A 663 44.13 -32.50 17.90
CA GLU A 663 44.17 -31.53 19.01
C GLU A 663 44.56 -30.11 18.59
N CYS A 664 45.22 -29.94 17.44
CA CYS A 664 45.63 -28.63 16.94
C CYS A 664 44.46 -27.81 16.34
N LEU A 665 43.33 -28.45 16.03
CA LEU A 665 42.14 -27.81 15.49
C LEU A 665 41.06 -27.63 16.57
N GLU A 666 40.47 -26.45 16.61
CA GLU A 666 39.34 -26.07 17.44
C GLU A 666 38.08 -25.95 16.59
N VAL A 667 36.95 -26.45 17.11
CA VAL A 667 35.63 -26.27 16.46
C VAL A 667 35.07 -24.91 16.83
N THR A 668 34.80 -24.07 15.83
CA THR A 668 34.31 -22.70 16.03
C THR A 668 32.82 -22.51 15.75
N ALA A 669 32.21 -23.44 14.99
CA ALA A 669 30.77 -23.44 14.72
C ALA A 669 30.23 -24.86 14.51
N LYS A 670 28.94 -25.08 14.84
CA LYS A 670 28.22 -26.36 14.69
C LYS A 670 26.76 -26.18 14.32
N THR A 671 26.13 -27.22 13.77
CA THR A 671 24.65 -27.33 13.71
C THR A 671 24.08 -27.81 15.04
N ASP A 672 22.75 -27.75 15.17
CA ASP A 672 21.95 -28.34 16.26
C ASP A 672 22.25 -29.83 16.53
N SER A 673 22.47 -30.57 15.46
CA SER A 673 22.84 -31.99 15.39
C SER A 673 24.33 -32.24 15.69
N GLY A 674 25.10 -31.19 15.96
CA GLY A 674 26.50 -31.27 16.35
C GLY A 674 27.50 -31.42 15.19
N LEU A 675 27.04 -31.30 13.93
CA LEU A 675 27.95 -31.33 12.78
C LEU A 675 28.88 -30.13 12.81
N ILE A 676 30.18 -30.36 12.58
CA ILE A 676 31.21 -29.31 12.55
C ILE A 676 30.96 -28.41 11.35
N MET A 677 30.83 -27.11 11.61
CA MET A 677 30.56 -26.09 10.60
C MET A 677 31.65 -25.02 10.50
N GLY A 678 32.57 -24.98 11.47
CA GLY A 678 33.72 -24.08 11.46
C GLY A 678 34.89 -24.68 12.20
N LEU A 679 36.11 -24.44 11.71
CA LEU A 679 37.36 -24.87 12.33
C LEU A 679 38.36 -23.70 12.37
N ARG A 680 39.21 -23.69 13.38
CA ARG A 680 40.37 -22.78 13.50
C ARG A 680 41.57 -23.54 14.06
N HIS A 681 42.76 -23.29 13.54
CA HIS A 681 43.98 -23.84 14.13
C HIS A 681 44.37 -23.02 15.38
N LYS A 682 44.80 -23.69 16.45
CA LYS A 682 45.08 -23.03 17.75
C LYS A 682 46.23 -22.02 17.70
N THR A 683 47.23 -22.26 16.83
CA THR A 683 48.45 -21.44 16.75
C THR A 683 48.79 -20.88 15.37
N LEU A 684 48.20 -21.38 14.29
CA LEU A 684 48.50 -20.97 12.92
C LEU A 684 47.35 -20.12 12.41
N ALA A 685 47.61 -19.20 11.48
CA ALA A 685 46.60 -18.36 10.85
C ALA A 685 45.76 -19.16 9.81
N VAL A 686 45.08 -20.20 10.28
CA VAL A 686 44.26 -21.10 9.47
C VAL A 686 42.86 -21.18 10.08
N ALA A 687 41.86 -20.85 9.29
CA ALA A 687 40.46 -21.00 9.66
C ALA A 687 39.62 -21.48 8.47
N SER A 688 38.42 -22.00 8.74
CA SER A 688 37.54 -22.48 7.68
C SER A 688 36.09 -22.64 8.12
N VAL A 689 35.19 -22.67 7.15
CA VAL A 689 33.76 -22.93 7.35
C VAL A 689 33.22 -23.95 6.36
N GLN A 690 32.31 -24.81 6.81
CA GLN A 690 31.69 -25.85 5.97
C GLN A 690 30.47 -25.32 5.20
N PHE A 691 29.73 -24.38 5.78
CA PHE A 691 28.62 -23.69 5.10
C PHE A 691 29.15 -22.68 4.08
N HIS A 692 28.27 -22.16 3.23
CA HIS A 692 28.60 -21.24 2.14
C HIS A 692 28.21 -19.80 2.52
N PRO A 693 29.17 -18.93 2.88
CA PRO A 693 28.90 -17.54 3.23
C PRO A 693 28.24 -16.75 2.10
N GLU A 694 28.57 -17.07 0.86
CA GLU A 694 28.09 -16.42 -0.36
C GLU A 694 26.69 -16.85 -0.80
N SER A 695 26.12 -17.89 -0.17
CA SER A 695 24.81 -18.42 -0.55
C SER A 695 23.72 -17.40 -0.24
N ILE A 696 22.70 -17.35 -1.10
CA ILE A 696 21.45 -16.62 -0.83
C ILE A 696 20.79 -17.06 0.49
N LEU A 697 21.01 -18.30 0.92
CA LEU A 697 20.51 -18.85 2.18
C LEU A 697 21.26 -18.31 3.42
N THR A 698 22.37 -17.60 3.22
CA THR A 698 23.20 -16.93 4.24
C THR A 698 23.09 -15.40 4.14
N LEU A 699 22.23 -14.88 3.25
CA LEU A 699 22.14 -13.45 2.92
C LEU A 699 21.53 -12.60 4.04
N LYS A 700 20.70 -13.20 4.91
CA LYS A 700 20.03 -12.50 6.01
C LYS A 700 21.06 -11.73 6.84
N ASP A 701 20.77 -10.44 7.07
CA ASP A 701 21.64 -9.49 7.78
C ASP A 701 23.05 -9.31 7.18
N GLN A 702 23.22 -9.66 5.90
CA GLN A 702 24.52 -9.73 5.20
C GLN A 702 25.56 -10.58 5.96
N SER A 703 25.10 -11.63 6.66
CA SER A 703 25.92 -12.38 7.62
C SER A 703 27.19 -12.95 6.97
N GLY A 704 27.08 -13.50 5.75
CA GLY A 704 28.22 -14.01 5.00
C GLY A 704 29.26 -12.95 4.66
N LEU A 705 28.84 -11.80 4.12
CA LEU A 705 29.75 -10.69 3.76
C LEU A 705 30.43 -10.10 5.00
N ARG A 706 29.68 -9.92 6.10
CA ARG A 706 30.21 -9.47 7.40
C ARG A 706 31.24 -10.44 7.96
N MET A 707 31.01 -11.75 7.82
CA MET A 707 31.96 -12.77 8.23
C MET A 707 33.25 -12.68 7.40
N ILE A 708 33.15 -12.64 6.07
CA ILE A 708 34.32 -12.52 5.17
C ILE A 708 35.11 -11.24 5.45
N ASN A 709 34.43 -10.13 5.73
CA ASN A 709 35.08 -8.89 6.12
C ASN A 709 35.95 -9.03 7.38
N LYS A 710 35.47 -9.78 8.37
CA LYS A 710 36.22 -10.06 9.60
C LYS A 710 37.32 -11.09 9.40
N VAL A 711 37.10 -12.10 8.55
CA VAL A 711 38.16 -13.03 8.12
C VAL A 711 39.34 -12.24 7.52
N MET A 712 39.06 -11.29 6.64
CA MET A 712 40.08 -10.42 6.06
C MET A 712 40.81 -9.59 7.12
N ALA A 713 40.08 -8.99 8.07
CA ALA A 713 40.68 -8.23 9.15
C ALA A 713 41.57 -9.08 10.07
N GLU A 714 41.16 -10.30 10.40
CA GLU A 714 41.83 -11.14 11.38
C GLU A 714 43.03 -11.89 10.80
N LEU A 715 42.86 -12.59 9.68
CA LEU A 715 43.90 -13.46 9.14
C LEU A 715 45.02 -12.70 8.44
N THR A 716 44.75 -11.52 7.88
CA THR A 716 45.77 -10.71 7.18
C THR A 716 46.52 -9.73 8.09
N ALA A 717 46.08 -9.57 9.35
CA ALA A 717 46.75 -8.72 10.34
C ALA A 717 48.11 -9.29 10.78
N VAL A 718 48.32 -10.60 10.62
CA VAL A 718 49.54 -11.31 11.06
C VAL A 718 50.77 -10.96 10.20
N SER A 719 50.56 -10.40 9.00
CA SER A 719 51.64 -10.14 8.03
C SER A 719 52.46 -8.86 8.29
N ASN A 720 52.08 -7.99 9.23
CA ASN A 720 52.72 -6.68 9.44
C ASN A 720 53.94 -6.68 10.41
N ASN A 721 54.45 -7.86 10.79
CA ASN A 721 55.62 -7.99 11.68
C ASN A 721 56.87 -8.56 10.96
N LYS A 722 57.06 -8.25 9.67
CA LYS A 722 58.32 -8.52 8.95
C LYS A 722 59.05 -7.23 8.60
#